data_AF-A0A2P2MFS6-F1
#
_entry.id   AF-A0A2P2MFS6-F1
#
_cell.length_a   1.000
_cell.length_b   1.000
_cell.length_c   1.000
_cell.angle_alpha   90.00
_cell.angle_beta   90.00
_cell.angle_gamma   90.00
#
_symmetry.space_group_name_H-M   'P 1'
#
loop_
_entity.id
_entity.type
_entity.pdbx_description
1 polymer ?
#
loop_
_entity_poly.entity_id
_entity_poly.type
_entity_poly.pdbx_seq_one_letter_code
_entity_poly.pdbx_strand_id
1 'polypeptide(L)'
;MGGNPAPPEIEEACTPNTAGTNNGGANGGNAIDKSDQGLYSIRDRLRFKRNPNYASTSNQNRASKSPLDRHLVRYRWHHSGNRSNRKGPLSWFPFQGAYLFYFVIFFAVFAFVMASVLLQSSITAMVSGKGWSEQRISIREGLRLGSTLRFVPGWRSPLLSRSRSLDPVRYQMARVGLRPPRLAVVLGNMKKDAQSLMLVTVLKNLRELGYALKIFAVENGNARPMWEQVGGRMSILGPQRYGHIDWSIFEGVIVDSLEAKGAISSLMQEPFCSIPLIWIIQEDLLGNRLQVYERKGWKHLVSHWRTTFKRANVVVFPDFTLPMLYSVLDSGNFFVVPGSPVDVWAAESYSKTHAKHQLRLDNGYSNDDMVVLVVGSFFFYDQMSWDHALEMDTLGPLLAKHATINDAEESFKFVFLCGNSTDADADALKQVASRLGLLHGSVRHYGLDGNVNGVLLMADIVVYGSYQDDQGFPPLIVRAMTFGLPVVAPDIPIFRKYVVDGTHGIFFAKHKSESLMRAFSLLLLDEKLSKFAQDIASSGRQIAKNMLASECITGYAMLLENVLSFPSDALLPGPVSQLQHKVWEWNLIGKEELETDDLAGIDEMDFSVRKSSVVYSFEQEMTDWADSTNASQTGAEVLVADVPNKLDWNVLREIEIFEENERLEMVEV
;
A
#
# COMPACT_ATOMS: atom_id res chain seq x y z
N MET A 1 19.27 49.54 -27.22
CA MET A 1 18.70 50.61 -28.07
C MET A 1 17.32 50.13 -28.49
N GLY A 2 16.18 50.76 -28.16
CA GLY A 2 15.92 52.02 -27.45
C GLY A 2 14.93 52.87 -28.24
N GLY A 3 13.66 52.95 -27.81
CA GLY A 3 12.64 53.78 -28.46
C GLY A 3 11.18 53.33 -28.26
N ASN A 4 10.51 53.90 -27.25
CA ASN A 4 9.05 54.10 -27.19
C ASN A 4 8.66 55.29 -28.11
N PRO A 5 7.38 55.59 -28.47
CA PRO A 5 6.20 55.61 -27.58
C PRO A 5 4.80 55.26 -28.19
N ALA A 6 3.75 55.43 -27.38
CA ALA A 6 2.30 55.43 -27.72
C ALA A 6 1.72 56.86 -27.55
N PRO A 7 0.39 57.14 -27.42
CA PRO A 7 -0.87 56.59 -28.00
C PRO A 7 -1.69 57.71 -28.75
N PRO A 8 -2.96 57.46 -29.19
CA PRO A 8 -4.18 58.13 -28.64
C PRO A 8 -5.40 57.16 -28.49
N GLU A 9 -6.37 57.26 -27.56
CA GLU A 9 -7.43 58.26 -27.23
C GLU A 9 -8.80 58.11 -27.98
N ILE A 10 -9.91 58.14 -27.20
CA ILE A 10 -11.27 58.68 -27.53
C ILE A 10 -12.14 57.81 -28.50
N GLU A 11 -13.51 57.74 -28.49
CA GLU A 11 -14.61 58.55 -27.90
C GLU A 11 -15.80 57.74 -27.27
N GLU A 12 -17.07 58.12 -27.54
CA GLU A 12 -18.38 57.77 -26.92
C GLU A 12 -19.33 56.86 -27.75
N ALA A 13 -20.44 56.37 -27.13
CA ALA A 13 -21.82 56.68 -27.57
C ALA A 13 -22.91 56.09 -26.62
N CYS A 14 -24.09 56.72 -26.53
CA CYS A 14 -25.16 56.43 -25.56
C CYS A 14 -26.55 56.13 -26.19
N THR A 15 -27.41 55.43 -25.42
CA THR A 15 -28.90 55.55 -25.37
C THR A 15 -29.78 55.05 -26.56
N PRO A 16 -31.13 54.89 -26.42
CA PRO A 16 -31.94 54.39 -25.28
C PRO A 16 -33.22 53.54 -25.63
N ASN A 17 -33.94 53.07 -24.59
CA ASN A 17 -35.39 52.73 -24.51
C ASN A 17 -35.90 51.47 -25.29
N THR A 18 -37.01 50.77 -24.92
CA THR A 18 -38.26 51.19 -24.23
C THR A 18 -39.01 50.01 -23.53
N ALA A 19 -39.87 50.32 -22.54
CA ALA A 19 -41.05 49.60 -21.94
C ALA A 19 -41.30 48.08 -22.24
N GLY A 20 -41.61 47.20 -21.26
CA GLY A 20 -42.85 47.10 -20.43
C GLY A 20 -43.50 45.70 -20.66
N THR A 21 -44.29 45.03 -19.81
CA THR A 21 -45.01 45.32 -18.54
C THR A 21 -45.44 44.02 -17.79
N ASN A 22 -45.48 44.06 -16.46
CA ASN A 22 -46.34 43.40 -15.45
C ASN A 22 -46.98 41.98 -15.64
N ASN A 23 -46.78 41.13 -14.60
CA ASN A 23 -47.79 40.53 -13.67
C ASN A 23 -47.10 39.49 -12.75
N GLY A 24 -47.38 39.26 -11.46
CA GLY A 24 -48.23 39.93 -10.46
C GLY A 24 -48.46 39.03 -9.20
N GLY A 25 -48.47 39.60 -7.97
CA GLY A 25 -48.80 38.93 -6.67
C GLY A 25 -47.60 38.34 -5.88
N ALA A 26 -47.23 38.76 -4.66
CA ALA A 26 -47.92 38.85 -3.33
C ALA A 26 -48.01 37.46 -2.62
N ASN A 27 -47.67 37.22 -1.34
CA ASN A 27 -47.26 38.01 -0.13
C ASN A 27 -45.92 37.48 0.46
N GLY A 28 -45.08 38.17 1.25
CA GLY A 28 -45.29 38.85 2.56
C GLY A 28 -45.10 37.82 3.71
N GLY A 29 -44.09 37.86 4.60
CA GLY A 29 -43.59 38.95 5.49
C GLY A 29 -44.36 38.88 6.83
N ASN A 30 -43.83 38.92 8.06
CA ASN A 30 -42.52 39.26 8.70
C ASN A 30 -42.39 38.40 10.00
N ALA A 31 -41.23 37.99 10.54
CA ALA A 31 -40.19 38.75 11.28
C ALA A 31 -40.66 39.56 12.52
N ILE A 32 -40.12 39.26 13.72
CA ILE A 32 -39.40 40.15 14.67
C ILE A 32 -39.17 39.49 16.06
N ASP A 33 -38.04 39.84 16.69
CA ASP A 33 -37.53 39.40 18.01
C ASP A 33 -38.39 39.74 19.24
N LYS A 34 -38.15 39.01 20.36
CA LYS A 34 -37.58 39.61 21.60
C LYS A 34 -37.13 38.59 22.66
N SER A 35 -36.30 39.06 23.58
CA SER A 35 -35.73 38.36 24.75
C SER A 35 -36.71 38.18 25.90
N ASP A 36 -36.42 37.26 26.83
CA ASP A 36 -36.12 37.60 28.25
C ASP A 36 -35.79 36.38 29.13
N GLN A 37 -35.25 36.64 30.33
CA GLN A 37 -34.78 35.68 31.33
C GLN A 37 -35.88 35.28 32.34
N GLY A 38 -35.79 34.11 32.97
CA GLY A 38 -36.66 33.75 34.11
C GLY A 38 -36.32 32.42 34.79
N LEU A 39 -36.19 32.43 36.12
CA LEU A 39 -35.90 31.27 36.99
C LEU A 39 -37.13 30.85 37.82
N TYR A 40 -37.07 29.63 38.38
CA TYR A 40 -37.96 29.04 39.41
C TYR A 40 -39.40 28.64 38.99
N SER A 41 -40.14 27.75 39.66
CA SER A 41 -39.83 26.54 40.47
C SER A 41 -41.15 25.86 40.94
N ILE A 42 -41.07 24.64 41.49
CA ILE A 42 -41.93 24.08 42.57
C ILE A 42 -43.35 23.53 42.24
N ARG A 43 -43.46 22.18 42.41
CA ARG A 43 -44.52 21.38 43.09
C ARG A 43 -45.95 21.34 42.52
N ASP A 44 -46.77 20.30 42.76
CA ASP A 44 -46.56 18.97 43.38
C ASP A 44 -47.70 18.02 42.92
N ARG A 45 -47.44 16.70 42.87
CA ARG A 45 -48.21 15.72 43.66
C ARG A 45 -47.62 14.30 43.63
N LEU A 46 -47.07 13.94 44.80
CA LEU A 46 -46.60 12.62 45.26
C LEU A 46 -47.67 11.52 45.08
N ARG A 47 -47.36 10.22 44.94
CA ARG A 47 -46.73 9.22 45.87
C ARG A 47 -46.49 7.90 45.07
N PHE A 48 -45.77 6.83 45.44
CA PHE A 48 -44.87 6.36 46.53
C PHE A 48 -44.22 5.01 46.04
N LYS A 49 -43.21 4.33 46.63
CA LYS A 49 -42.22 4.57 47.70
C LYS A 49 -41.10 3.47 47.66
N ARG A 50 -39.86 3.86 47.31
CA ARG A 50 -38.49 3.36 47.73
C ARG A 50 -38.23 1.84 47.99
N ASN A 51 -37.20 1.15 47.45
CA ASN A 51 -35.71 1.38 47.42
C ASN A 51 -35.00 1.10 48.79
N PRO A 52 -33.67 0.89 48.95
CA PRO A 52 -32.55 0.27 48.15
C PRO A 52 -31.71 -0.76 49.00
N ASN A 53 -30.49 -1.18 48.58
CA ASN A 53 -29.23 -0.84 49.30
C ASN A 53 -27.91 -1.41 48.71
N TYR A 54 -26.80 -0.74 49.04
CA TYR A 54 -25.39 -1.11 48.79
C TYR A 54 -24.67 -1.44 50.13
N ALA A 55 -23.42 -1.89 50.05
CA ALA A 55 -22.60 -2.46 51.13
C ALA A 55 -22.31 -1.58 52.37
N SER A 56 -22.08 -2.23 53.54
CA SER A 56 -20.91 -1.96 54.40
C SER A 56 -20.56 -3.15 55.32
N THR A 57 -19.33 -3.14 55.84
CA THR A 57 -18.72 -4.13 56.75
C THR A 57 -19.07 -3.91 58.23
N SER A 58 -18.94 -4.96 59.06
CA SER A 58 -18.25 -4.98 60.39
C SER A 58 -18.88 -5.93 61.44
N ASN A 59 -18.03 -6.74 62.08
CA ASN A 59 -18.14 -7.31 63.44
C ASN A 59 -19.42 -8.09 63.88
N GLN A 60 -19.29 -9.41 64.12
CA GLN A 60 -18.83 -9.93 65.43
C GLN A 60 -18.53 -11.45 65.43
N ASN A 61 -17.70 -11.84 66.40
CA ASN A 61 -16.99 -13.11 66.57
C ASN A 61 -17.79 -14.35 66.99
N ARG A 62 -17.17 -15.51 66.70
CA ARG A 62 -16.99 -16.74 67.55
C ARG A 62 -18.04 -17.86 67.57
N ALA A 63 -17.52 -19.05 67.21
CA ALA A 63 -17.66 -20.35 67.92
C ALA A 63 -19.05 -21.03 67.99
N SER A 64 -19.19 -22.34 68.25
CA SER A 64 -18.37 -23.53 67.89
C SER A 64 -19.15 -24.81 68.25
N LYS A 65 -19.08 -25.86 67.41
CA LYS A 65 -19.29 -27.29 67.75
C LYS A 65 -20.60 -27.74 68.45
N SER A 66 -21.54 -28.31 67.66
CA SER A 66 -22.20 -29.65 67.85
C SER A 66 -22.96 -29.94 69.19
N PRO A 67 -23.51 -31.16 69.45
CA PRO A 67 -23.91 -32.28 68.59
C PRO A 67 -25.39 -32.76 68.82
N LEU A 68 -25.81 -33.80 68.09
CA LEU A 68 -26.66 -34.96 68.48
C LEU A 68 -27.43 -35.44 67.22
N ASP A 69 -27.07 -36.49 66.50
CA ASP A 69 -26.71 -37.87 66.87
C ASP A 69 -27.91 -38.74 67.28
N ARG A 70 -28.20 -39.75 66.44
CA ARG A 70 -28.90 -40.98 66.83
C ARG A 70 -28.59 -42.11 65.84
N HIS A 71 -27.67 -42.99 66.25
CA HIS A 71 -27.78 -44.48 66.22
C HIS A 71 -28.10 -45.17 64.86
N LEU A 72 -27.39 -46.21 64.36
CA LEU A 72 -26.44 -47.15 64.97
C LEU A 72 -25.49 -47.81 63.93
N VAL A 73 -24.18 -47.81 64.23
CA VAL A 73 -23.26 -48.99 64.27
C VAL A 73 -22.88 -49.79 62.99
N ARG A 74 -21.55 -49.77 62.76
CA ARG A 74 -20.61 -50.77 62.15
C ARG A 74 -20.44 -50.91 60.62
N TYR A 75 -19.29 -50.38 60.14
CA TYR A 75 -18.12 -51.13 59.59
C TYR A 75 -18.40 -52.36 58.68
N ARG A 76 -17.73 -52.60 57.52
CA ARG A 76 -16.60 -51.93 56.84
C ARG A 76 -16.43 -52.47 55.40
N TRP A 77 -16.02 -51.61 54.45
CA TRP A 77 -15.20 -51.89 53.24
C TRP A 77 -15.72 -52.65 51.99
N HIS A 78 -15.23 -52.14 50.84
CA HIS A 78 -14.98 -52.73 49.49
C HIS A 78 -16.08 -52.98 48.41
N HIS A 79 -15.79 -52.36 47.25
CA HIS A 79 -15.91 -52.80 45.84
C HIS A 79 -17.25 -53.14 45.15
N SER A 80 -17.38 -52.51 43.96
CA SER A 80 -17.90 -53.06 42.68
C SER A 80 -19.41 -53.29 42.50
N GLY A 81 -19.92 -53.03 41.28
CA GLY A 81 -21.13 -53.72 40.78
C GLY A 81 -22.20 -52.90 40.05
N ASN A 82 -21.99 -52.62 38.76
CA ASN A 82 -22.93 -52.80 37.63
C ASN A 82 -24.43 -52.36 37.67
N ARG A 83 -24.84 -51.67 36.57
CA ARG A 83 -26.13 -51.78 35.81
C ARG A 83 -27.48 -51.63 36.57
N SER A 84 -28.40 -50.74 36.17
CA SER A 84 -29.11 -50.90 34.87
C SER A 84 -30.14 -49.79 34.53
N ASN A 85 -30.22 -49.46 33.23
CA ASN A 85 -31.34 -48.97 32.40
C ASN A 85 -32.63 -48.34 33.01
N ARG A 86 -33.01 -47.17 32.47
CA ARG A 86 -34.34 -46.97 31.84
C ARG A 86 -34.41 -45.82 30.80
N LYS A 87 -34.43 -46.23 29.53
CA LYS A 87 -35.08 -45.67 28.30
C LYS A 87 -35.38 -44.16 28.19
N GLY A 88 -34.85 -43.54 27.13
CA GLY A 88 -35.30 -42.25 26.55
C GLY A 88 -36.02 -42.42 25.18
N PRO A 89 -36.56 -41.33 24.59
CA PRO A 89 -37.56 -41.42 23.52
C PRO A 89 -36.95 -41.53 22.12
N LEU A 90 -36.97 -42.74 21.54
CA LEU A 90 -36.67 -42.97 20.12
C LEU A 90 -37.78 -43.81 19.44
N SER A 91 -39.04 -43.48 19.73
CA SER A 91 -40.22 -44.26 19.31
C SER A 91 -41.18 -43.50 18.40
N TRP A 92 -40.69 -42.65 17.49
CA TRP A 92 -41.55 -41.91 16.55
C TRP A 92 -41.26 -42.08 15.06
N PHE A 93 -40.27 -42.87 14.66
CA PHE A 93 -40.06 -43.24 13.26
C PHE A 93 -39.71 -44.74 13.11
N PRO A 94 -40.56 -45.56 12.47
CA PRO A 94 -40.27 -46.97 12.20
C PRO A 94 -39.44 -47.10 10.92
N PHE A 95 -38.22 -46.58 10.90
CA PHE A 95 -37.30 -46.84 9.80
C PHE A 95 -36.85 -48.29 9.83
N GLN A 96 -37.41 -49.12 8.94
CA GLN A 96 -36.91 -50.46 8.64
C GLN A 96 -35.39 -50.41 8.42
N GLY A 97 -34.66 -51.31 9.08
CA GLY A 97 -33.20 -51.19 9.28
C GLY A 97 -32.37 -50.97 8.03
N ALA A 98 -32.85 -51.40 6.85
CA ALA A 98 -32.22 -51.11 5.56
C ALA A 98 -32.12 -49.59 5.28
N TYR A 99 -33.20 -48.82 5.44
CA TYR A 99 -33.18 -47.37 5.13
C TYR A 99 -32.31 -46.57 6.11
N LEU A 100 -32.30 -46.96 7.39
CA LEU A 100 -31.37 -46.38 8.38
C LEU A 100 -29.91 -46.68 8.02
N PHE A 101 -29.62 -47.91 7.56
CA PHE A 101 -28.29 -48.31 7.11
C PHE A 101 -27.85 -47.53 5.86
N TYR A 102 -28.72 -47.39 4.85
CA TYR A 102 -28.43 -46.56 3.67
C TYR A 102 -28.28 -45.07 4.02
N PHE A 103 -29.06 -44.54 4.96
CA PHE A 103 -28.91 -43.15 5.41
C PHE A 103 -27.59 -42.92 6.14
N VAL A 104 -27.16 -43.86 6.99
CA VAL A 104 -25.85 -43.80 7.66
C VAL A 104 -24.70 -43.93 6.66
N ILE A 105 -24.81 -44.82 5.66
CA ILE A 105 -23.81 -44.93 4.59
C ILE A 105 -23.77 -43.63 3.76
N PHE A 106 -24.93 -43.10 3.34
CA PHE A 106 -24.99 -41.85 2.59
C PHE A 106 -24.40 -40.69 3.39
N PHE A 107 -24.72 -40.58 4.68
CA PHE A 107 -24.16 -39.54 5.54
C PHE A 107 -22.66 -39.74 5.79
N ALA A 108 -22.17 -40.97 5.91
CA ALA A 108 -20.75 -41.26 6.04
C ALA A 108 -19.98 -40.97 4.74
N VAL A 109 -20.53 -41.30 3.57
CA VAL A 109 -19.96 -40.97 2.25
C VAL A 109 -20.01 -39.45 2.02
N PHE A 110 -21.12 -38.78 2.36
CA PHE A 110 -21.23 -37.32 2.26
C PHE A 110 -20.26 -36.61 3.20
N ALA A 111 -20.14 -37.06 4.46
CA ALA A 111 -19.15 -36.54 5.39
C ALA A 111 -17.71 -36.84 4.94
N PHE A 112 -17.44 -38.00 4.34
CA PHE A 112 -16.14 -38.34 3.78
C PHE A 112 -15.80 -37.52 2.53
N VAL A 113 -16.77 -37.25 1.66
CA VAL A 113 -16.62 -36.36 0.49
C VAL A 113 -16.43 -34.92 0.95
N MET A 114 -17.23 -34.41 1.89
CA MET A 114 -17.04 -33.06 2.45
C MET A 114 -15.69 -32.94 3.18
N ALA A 115 -15.29 -33.94 3.96
CA ALA A 115 -13.97 -33.97 4.60
C ALA A 115 -12.85 -34.06 3.56
N SER A 116 -13.03 -34.82 2.48
CA SER A 116 -12.07 -34.95 1.38
C SER A 116 -11.98 -33.66 0.56
N VAL A 117 -13.08 -32.95 0.32
CA VAL A 117 -13.08 -31.62 -0.32
C VAL A 117 -12.43 -30.58 0.60
N LEU A 118 -12.68 -30.63 1.91
CA LEU A 118 -12.01 -29.76 2.89
C LEU A 118 -10.51 -30.06 3.02
N LEU A 119 -10.13 -31.34 3.02
CA LEU A 119 -8.73 -31.80 3.02
C LEU A 119 -8.03 -31.51 1.70
N GLN A 120 -8.72 -31.62 0.57
CA GLN A 120 -8.19 -31.19 -0.73
C GLN A 120 -8.05 -29.68 -0.75
N SER A 121 -9.03 -28.89 -0.30
CA SER A 121 -8.87 -27.42 -0.24
C SER A 121 -7.73 -27.00 0.67
N SER A 122 -7.54 -27.66 1.82
CA SER A 122 -6.44 -27.33 2.74
C SER A 122 -5.08 -27.79 2.19
N ILE A 123 -4.98 -28.97 1.57
CA ILE A 123 -3.75 -29.43 0.91
C ILE A 123 -3.42 -28.57 -0.32
N THR A 124 -4.40 -28.18 -1.14
CA THR A 124 -4.18 -27.29 -2.29
C THR A 124 -3.78 -25.89 -1.85
N ALA A 125 -4.34 -25.36 -0.74
CA ALA A 125 -3.92 -24.09 -0.12
C ALA A 125 -2.55 -24.17 0.60
N MET A 126 -2.11 -25.37 1.00
CA MET A 126 -0.81 -25.60 1.64
C MET A 126 0.31 -25.88 0.63
N VAL A 127 -0.02 -26.46 -0.54
CA VAL A 127 0.91 -26.79 -1.63
C VAL A 127 1.02 -25.67 -2.67
N SER A 128 -0.05 -24.89 -2.90
CA SER A 128 0.02 -23.68 -3.73
C SER A 128 0.40 -22.46 -2.88
N GLY A 129 1.37 -21.66 -3.30
CA GLY A 129 1.81 -20.44 -2.62
C GLY A 129 0.78 -19.27 -2.60
N LYS A 130 -0.52 -19.52 -2.75
CA LYS A 130 -1.60 -18.58 -3.12
C LYS A 130 -2.15 -17.69 -1.98
N GLY A 131 -1.33 -17.32 -0.99
CA GLY A 131 -1.80 -16.50 0.14
C GLY A 131 -2.26 -15.09 -0.24
N TRP A 132 -1.59 -14.46 -1.21
CA TRP A 132 -1.90 -13.09 -1.65
C TRP A 132 -3.23 -13.02 -2.42
N SER A 133 -3.51 -14.03 -3.24
CA SER A 133 -4.77 -14.13 -3.97
C SER A 133 -5.95 -14.43 -3.03
N GLU A 134 -5.77 -15.20 -1.94
CA GLU A 134 -6.82 -15.41 -0.93
C GLU A 134 -7.22 -14.11 -0.21
N GLN A 135 -6.26 -13.27 0.18
CA GLN A 135 -6.55 -11.95 0.76
C GLN A 135 -7.31 -11.05 -0.24
N ARG A 136 -6.91 -11.08 -1.53
CA ARG A 136 -7.63 -10.35 -2.60
C ARG A 136 -9.01 -10.93 -2.90
N ILE A 137 -9.23 -12.25 -2.77
CA ILE A 137 -10.56 -12.87 -2.85
C ILE A 137 -11.46 -12.36 -1.71
N SER A 138 -10.97 -12.32 -0.47
CA SER A 138 -11.76 -11.80 0.67
C SER A 138 -12.12 -10.32 0.51
N ILE A 139 -11.18 -9.48 0.04
CA ILE A 139 -11.45 -8.07 -0.27
C ILE A 139 -12.47 -7.96 -1.42
N ARG A 140 -12.36 -8.80 -2.47
CA ARG A 140 -13.27 -8.86 -3.63
C ARG A 140 -14.69 -9.30 -3.26
N GLU A 141 -14.87 -10.23 -2.34
CA GLU A 141 -16.21 -10.66 -1.87
C GLU A 141 -16.99 -9.52 -1.19
N GLY A 142 -16.30 -8.52 -0.64
CA GLY A 142 -16.91 -7.30 -0.10
C GLY A 142 -17.19 -6.20 -1.14
N LEU A 143 -16.59 -6.25 -2.33
CA LEU A 143 -16.69 -5.20 -3.34
C LEU A 143 -17.83 -5.48 -4.33
N ARG A 144 -18.75 -4.53 -4.47
CA ARG A 144 -19.79 -4.56 -5.51
C ARG A 144 -19.26 -3.93 -6.79
N LEU A 145 -19.81 -4.34 -7.94
CA LEU A 145 -19.52 -3.73 -9.24
C LEU A 145 -19.72 -2.21 -9.17
N GLY A 146 -18.67 -1.43 -9.48
CA GLY A 146 -18.68 0.03 -9.39
C GLY A 146 -18.42 0.62 -7.99
N SER A 147 -18.07 -0.18 -6.99
CA SER A 147 -17.57 0.33 -5.70
C SER A 147 -16.10 0.78 -5.82
N THR A 148 -15.75 1.88 -5.15
CA THR A 148 -14.40 2.45 -5.21
C THR A 148 -13.52 1.91 -4.09
N LEU A 149 -12.40 1.28 -4.43
CA LEU A 149 -11.41 0.89 -3.42
C LEU A 149 -10.58 2.13 -3.06
N ARG A 150 -10.65 2.52 -1.79
CA ARG A 150 -10.00 3.72 -1.26
C ARG A 150 -9.20 3.39 -0.01
N PHE A 151 -7.90 3.68 -0.06
CA PHE A 151 -7.06 3.80 1.12
C PHE A 151 -7.63 4.92 2.03
N VAL A 152 -8.10 4.52 3.20
CA VAL A 152 -8.50 5.41 4.29
C VAL A 152 -7.37 5.36 5.31
N PRO A 153 -6.59 6.44 5.45
CA PRO A 153 -5.39 6.38 6.26
C PRO A 153 -5.79 6.48 7.76
N GLY A 154 -5.09 5.76 8.64
CA GLY A 154 -5.49 5.55 10.05
C GLY A 154 -5.55 6.83 10.89
N TRP A 155 -6.21 6.82 12.06
CA TRP A 155 -6.64 8.02 12.84
C TRP A 155 -5.61 9.15 13.03
N ARG A 156 -4.30 8.88 13.03
CA ARG A 156 -3.25 9.91 13.13
C ARG A 156 -2.99 10.68 11.82
N SER A 157 -3.35 10.12 10.68
CA SER A 157 -3.04 10.64 9.35
C SER A 157 -4.04 11.65 8.75
N PRO A 158 -5.34 11.75 9.13
CA PRO A 158 -6.18 12.90 8.75
C PRO A 158 -5.61 14.24 9.22
N LEU A 159 -4.82 14.24 10.30
CA LEU A 159 -4.06 15.40 10.80
C LEU A 159 -2.84 15.72 9.91
N LEU A 160 -2.37 14.76 9.10
CA LEU A 160 -1.27 14.91 8.14
C LEU A 160 -1.77 15.14 6.70
N SER A 161 -3.01 14.78 6.38
CA SER A 161 -3.65 15.08 5.09
C SER A 161 -4.36 16.43 5.07
N ARG A 162 -4.79 16.93 6.24
CA ARG A 162 -5.29 18.29 6.41
C ARG A 162 -4.09 19.21 6.57
N SER A 163 -3.64 19.82 5.47
CA SER A 163 -2.43 20.64 5.42
C SER A 163 -2.39 21.66 6.57
N ARG A 164 -1.44 21.48 7.49
CA ARG A 164 -1.09 22.48 8.50
C ARG A 164 -0.14 23.48 7.84
N SER A 165 -0.67 24.19 6.83
CA SER A 165 0.07 25.20 6.07
C SER A 165 0.86 26.09 7.03
N LEU A 166 2.17 26.17 6.80
CA LEU A 166 3.05 27.07 7.54
C LEU A 166 2.88 28.53 7.10
N ASP A 167 2.07 28.81 6.07
CA ASP A 167 1.92 30.15 5.47
C ASP A 167 1.44 31.22 6.46
N PRO A 168 0.46 30.98 7.36
CA PRO A 168 0.12 31.94 8.42
C PRO A 168 1.33 32.26 9.30
N VAL A 169 2.16 31.28 9.63
CA VAL A 169 3.38 31.49 10.43
C VAL A 169 4.43 32.26 9.63
N ARG A 170 4.64 31.91 8.34
CA ARG A 170 5.57 32.60 7.43
C ARG A 170 5.24 34.08 7.25
N TYR A 171 3.95 34.42 7.11
CA TYR A 171 3.51 35.79 6.80
C TYR A 171 3.13 36.63 8.04
N GLN A 172 2.65 36.03 9.14
CA GLN A 172 2.24 36.78 10.34
C GLN A 172 3.32 36.83 11.43
N MET A 173 4.26 35.87 11.45
CA MET A 173 5.39 35.87 12.38
C MET A 173 6.70 35.97 11.60
N ALA A 174 7.32 37.15 11.62
CA ALA A 174 8.69 37.34 11.16
C ALA A 174 9.69 36.62 12.09
N ARG A 175 9.71 35.27 12.05
CA ARG A 175 10.67 34.44 12.78
C ARG A 175 12.07 34.68 12.22
N VAL A 176 12.94 35.27 13.05
CA VAL A 176 14.36 35.43 12.74
C VAL A 176 15.09 34.12 13.03
N GLY A 177 14.94 33.15 12.13
CA GLY A 177 15.73 31.91 12.16
C GLY A 177 17.19 32.20 11.84
N LEU A 178 18.11 31.54 12.54
CA LEU A 178 19.56 31.73 12.41
C LEU A 178 20.23 30.64 11.57
N ARG A 179 19.55 29.51 11.35
CA ARG A 179 20.04 28.36 10.57
C ARG A 179 18.92 27.72 9.74
N PRO A 180 19.24 27.02 8.63
CA PRO A 180 18.28 26.16 7.95
C PRO A 180 17.82 24.98 8.84
N PRO A 181 16.61 24.44 8.62
CA PRO A 181 16.17 23.19 9.22
C PRO A 181 16.99 22.02 8.67
N ARG A 182 17.45 21.13 9.55
CA ARG A 182 18.38 20.05 9.26
C ARG A 182 17.65 18.72 9.19
N LEU A 183 17.81 18.01 8.07
CA LEU A 183 17.30 16.66 7.87
C LEU A 183 18.46 15.68 7.76
N ALA A 184 18.39 14.59 8.52
CA ALA A 184 19.20 13.41 8.24
C ALA A 184 18.46 12.52 7.23
N VAL A 185 19.20 11.96 6.29
CA VAL A 185 18.69 10.94 5.36
C VAL A 185 19.56 9.70 5.50
N VAL A 186 18.95 8.53 5.74
CA VAL A 186 19.64 7.24 5.78
C VAL A 186 19.21 6.42 4.57
N LEU A 187 20.15 6.18 3.66
CA LEU A 187 19.97 5.37 2.47
C LEU A 187 20.25 3.89 2.80
N GLY A 188 19.26 3.02 2.61
CA GLY A 188 19.44 1.57 2.75
C GLY A 188 20.34 0.97 1.67
N ASN A 189 20.33 1.54 0.46
CA ASN A 189 21.22 1.16 -0.62
C ASN A 189 21.88 2.39 -1.29
N MET A 190 22.94 2.18 -2.07
CA MET A 190 23.55 3.21 -2.92
C MET A 190 23.69 2.74 -4.38
N LYS A 191 22.59 2.18 -4.91
CA LYS A 191 22.46 1.79 -6.32
C LYS A 191 21.95 2.97 -7.16
N LYS A 192 22.17 2.92 -8.47
CA LYS A 192 21.55 3.84 -9.43
C LYS A 192 20.31 3.18 -10.02
N ASP A 193 19.20 3.37 -9.33
CA ASP A 193 17.90 2.76 -9.66
C ASP A 193 16.77 3.80 -9.62
N ALA A 194 15.55 3.36 -9.94
CA ALA A 194 14.35 4.19 -9.90
C ALA A 194 14.04 4.74 -8.49
N GLN A 195 14.33 3.99 -7.43
CA GLN A 195 14.10 4.40 -6.04
C GLN A 195 15.02 5.59 -5.69
N SER A 196 16.29 5.48 -6.05
CA SER A 196 17.29 6.53 -5.90
C SER A 196 16.99 7.75 -6.77
N LEU A 197 16.47 7.56 -8.00
CA LEU A 197 15.99 8.66 -8.85
C LEU A 197 14.85 9.45 -8.20
N MET A 198 13.86 8.75 -7.63
CA MET A 198 12.75 9.38 -6.91
C MET A 198 13.30 10.20 -5.74
N LEU A 199 14.07 9.56 -4.86
CA LEU A 199 14.53 10.17 -3.62
C LEU A 199 15.53 11.32 -3.88
N VAL A 200 16.47 11.20 -4.82
CA VAL A 200 17.40 12.30 -5.16
C VAL A 200 16.65 13.52 -5.71
N THR A 201 15.60 13.31 -6.51
CA THR A 201 14.73 14.38 -7.03
C THR A 201 14.00 15.07 -5.87
N VAL A 202 13.39 14.31 -4.96
CA VAL A 202 12.70 14.84 -3.78
C VAL A 202 13.68 15.64 -2.90
N LEU A 203 14.83 15.07 -2.55
CA LEU A 203 15.83 15.73 -1.70
C LEU A 203 16.36 17.03 -2.33
N LYS A 204 16.62 17.06 -3.64
CA LYS A 204 17.05 18.28 -4.33
C LYS A 204 16.00 19.39 -4.20
N ASN A 205 14.73 19.07 -4.39
CA ASN A 205 13.62 20.01 -4.23
C ASN A 205 13.47 20.49 -2.76
N LEU A 206 13.67 19.62 -1.78
CA LEU A 206 13.69 20.03 -0.36
C LEU A 206 14.86 20.98 -0.06
N ARG A 207 16.04 20.75 -0.67
CA ARG A 207 17.17 21.68 -0.56
C ARG A 207 16.84 23.04 -1.19
N GLU A 208 16.06 23.08 -2.27
CA GLU A 208 15.55 24.32 -2.88
C GLU A 208 14.53 25.05 -1.97
N LEU A 209 13.77 24.33 -1.14
CA LEU A 209 12.97 24.92 -0.05
C LEU A 209 13.80 25.38 1.17
N GLY A 210 15.13 25.22 1.15
CA GLY A 210 16.02 25.67 2.21
C GLY A 210 16.34 24.66 3.31
N TYR A 211 15.98 23.37 3.14
CA TYR A 211 16.42 22.32 4.07
C TYR A 211 17.92 22.02 3.90
N ALA A 212 18.64 21.94 5.02
CA ALA A 212 20.02 21.46 5.07
C ALA A 212 20.03 19.93 5.24
N LEU A 213 20.57 19.23 4.25
CA LEU A 213 20.57 17.77 4.22
C LEU A 213 21.91 17.21 4.72
N LYS A 214 21.88 16.13 5.50
CA LYS A 214 23.05 15.30 5.78
C LYS A 214 22.72 13.84 5.44
N ILE A 215 23.43 13.31 4.45
CA ILE A 215 23.17 11.97 3.93
C ILE A 215 24.12 10.95 4.57
N PHE A 216 23.51 9.88 5.04
CA PHE A 216 24.10 8.68 5.57
C PHE A 216 23.73 7.50 4.66
N ALA A 217 24.61 6.50 4.55
CA ALA A 217 24.33 5.28 3.79
C ALA A 217 24.81 4.05 4.56
N VAL A 218 24.06 2.94 4.52
CA VAL A 218 24.46 1.69 5.19
C VAL A 218 25.76 1.14 4.59
N GLU A 219 25.84 1.11 3.26
CA GLU A 219 26.99 0.59 2.49
C GLU A 219 27.50 1.60 1.44
N ASN A 220 28.69 1.35 0.88
CA ASN A 220 29.23 2.14 -0.22
C ASN A 220 28.70 1.64 -1.58
N GLY A 221 28.51 2.51 -2.58
CA GLY A 221 27.91 2.12 -3.86
C GLY A 221 28.17 3.11 -5.01
N ASN A 222 27.74 2.74 -6.22
CA ASN A 222 28.00 3.48 -7.46
C ASN A 222 27.25 4.82 -7.53
N ALA A 223 26.12 4.97 -6.83
CA ALA A 223 25.35 6.20 -6.77
C ALA A 223 26.00 7.34 -5.96
N ARG A 224 27.11 7.06 -5.27
CA ARG A 224 27.74 8.03 -4.36
C ARG A 224 28.01 9.43 -4.97
N PRO A 225 28.53 9.60 -6.21
CA PRO A 225 28.76 10.94 -6.76
C PRO A 225 27.47 11.75 -6.94
N MET A 226 26.37 11.10 -7.33
CA MET A 226 25.04 11.71 -7.43
C MET A 226 24.54 12.20 -6.06
N TRP A 227 24.69 11.36 -5.03
CA TRP A 227 24.31 11.72 -3.67
C TRP A 227 25.20 12.83 -3.07
N GLU A 228 26.51 12.83 -3.35
CA GLU A 228 27.42 13.89 -2.92
C GLU A 228 27.09 15.26 -3.57
N GLN A 229 26.53 15.28 -4.78
CA GLN A 229 26.03 16.50 -5.43
C GLN A 229 24.77 17.10 -4.76
N VAL A 230 23.97 16.28 -4.06
CA VAL A 230 22.76 16.73 -3.36
C VAL A 230 23.01 17.02 -1.88
N GLY A 231 23.64 16.09 -1.16
CA GLY A 231 23.87 16.17 0.30
C GLY A 231 25.27 16.58 0.73
N GLY A 232 26.19 16.85 -0.19
CA GLY A 232 27.59 17.09 0.15
C GLY A 232 28.27 15.83 0.69
N ARG A 233 29.20 15.99 1.64
CA ARG A 233 30.02 14.87 2.14
C ARG A 233 29.18 13.81 2.87
N MET A 234 29.07 12.63 2.27
CA MET A 234 28.34 11.48 2.84
C MET A 234 29.09 10.79 3.98
N SER A 235 28.35 10.08 4.83
CA SER A 235 28.88 9.26 5.92
C SER A 235 28.38 7.81 5.84
N ILE A 236 29.28 6.83 5.82
CA ILE A 236 28.92 5.41 5.77
C ILE A 236 28.70 4.87 7.19
N LEU A 237 27.55 4.25 7.40
CA LEU A 237 27.05 3.70 8.66
C LEU A 237 27.10 2.17 8.64
N GLY A 238 28.31 1.63 8.84
CA GLY A 238 28.43 0.21 9.16
C GLY A 238 27.75 -0.14 10.49
N PRO A 239 27.39 -1.42 10.75
CA PRO A 239 26.59 -1.84 11.91
C PRO A 239 27.08 -1.34 13.28
N GLN A 240 28.40 -1.21 13.44
CA GLN A 240 29.05 -0.75 14.66
C GLN A 240 28.92 0.77 14.91
N ARG A 241 28.45 1.55 13.93
CA ARG A 241 28.44 3.03 13.96
C ARG A 241 27.07 3.67 14.22
N TYR A 242 25.99 2.89 14.24
CA TYR A 242 24.64 3.43 14.48
C TYR A 242 24.53 4.15 15.83
N GLY A 243 25.21 3.67 16.88
CA GLY A 243 25.24 4.30 18.21
C GLY A 243 26.16 5.53 18.34
N HIS A 244 26.85 5.96 17.28
CA HIS A 244 27.77 7.11 17.31
C HIS A 244 27.17 8.38 16.66
N ILE A 245 25.88 8.36 16.32
CA ILE A 245 25.20 9.48 15.68
C ILE A 245 24.32 10.16 16.73
N ASP A 246 24.64 11.42 17.03
CA ASP A 246 23.68 12.28 17.74
C ASP A 246 22.58 12.70 16.77
N TRP A 247 21.44 12.03 16.85
CA TRP A 247 20.27 12.34 16.04
C TRP A 247 19.56 13.62 16.51
N SER A 248 19.76 14.08 17.75
CA SER A 248 19.05 15.25 18.31
C SER A 248 19.37 16.57 17.59
N ILE A 249 20.42 16.56 16.78
CA ILE A 249 20.83 17.64 15.89
C ILE A 249 19.80 17.88 14.76
N PHE A 250 18.98 16.90 14.38
CA PHE A 250 18.07 17.02 13.23
C PHE A 250 16.63 17.29 13.66
N GLU A 251 15.93 18.16 12.91
CA GLU A 251 14.49 18.35 13.05
C GLU A 251 13.68 17.09 12.68
N GLY A 252 14.28 16.18 11.89
CA GLY A 252 13.74 14.86 11.60
C GLY A 252 14.71 14.00 10.79
N VAL A 253 14.40 12.70 10.74
CA VAL A 253 15.16 11.69 10.00
C VAL A 253 14.27 11.04 8.94
N ILE A 254 14.74 11.00 7.70
CA ILE A 254 14.18 10.20 6.62
C ILE A 254 15.03 8.94 6.51
N VAL A 255 14.39 7.77 6.57
CA VAL A 255 15.02 6.48 6.31
C VAL A 255 14.41 5.93 5.03
N ASP A 256 15.23 5.44 4.11
CA ASP A 256 14.80 4.81 2.87
C ASP A 256 15.21 3.33 2.83
N SER A 257 14.32 2.52 2.26
CA SER A 257 14.41 1.06 2.17
C SER A 257 14.32 0.32 3.52
N LEU A 258 13.93 -0.96 3.44
CA LEU A 258 14.00 -1.88 4.58
C LEU A 258 15.43 -2.10 5.07
N GLU A 259 16.41 -2.08 4.15
CA GLU A 259 17.82 -2.38 4.44
C GLU A 259 18.43 -1.43 5.51
N ALA A 260 17.90 -0.21 5.63
CA ALA A 260 18.28 0.74 6.67
C ALA A 260 17.66 0.47 8.07
N LYS A 261 16.97 -0.66 8.29
CA LYS A 261 16.41 -1.10 9.60
C LYS A 261 17.40 -0.92 10.76
N GLY A 262 18.68 -1.22 10.56
CA GLY A 262 19.72 -1.10 11.59
C GLY A 262 19.84 0.31 12.18
N ALA A 263 19.64 1.35 11.39
CA ALA A 263 19.65 2.74 11.86
C ALA A 263 18.43 3.06 12.74
N ILE A 264 17.26 2.48 12.44
CA ILE A 264 16.02 2.67 13.23
C ILE A 264 16.21 2.17 14.66
N SER A 265 16.97 1.09 14.88
CA SER A 265 17.29 0.59 16.22
C SER A 265 17.98 1.64 17.10
N SER A 266 18.82 2.53 16.54
CA SER A 266 19.42 3.64 17.28
C SER A 266 18.41 4.76 17.60
N LEU A 267 17.45 5.01 16.71
CA LEU A 267 16.36 5.97 16.93
C LEU A 267 15.32 5.47 17.96
N MET A 268 15.30 4.17 18.25
CA MET A 268 14.48 3.54 19.31
C MET A 268 15.06 3.70 20.72
N GLN A 269 16.24 4.30 20.87
CA GLN A 269 16.89 4.54 22.17
C GLN A 269 16.64 5.97 22.64
N GLU A 270 16.63 6.21 23.95
CA GLU A 270 16.61 7.57 24.49
C GLU A 270 17.97 8.26 24.29
N PRO A 271 18.02 9.58 24.01
CA PRO A 271 16.89 10.54 23.92
C PRO A 271 16.18 10.56 22.55
N PHE A 272 16.66 9.75 21.59
CA PHE A 272 16.30 9.82 20.18
C PHE A 272 14.87 9.36 19.85
N CYS A 273 14.18 8.66 20.76
CA CYS A 273 12.76 8.30 20.66
C CYS A 273 11.83 9.47 20.31
N SER A 274 12.18 10.69 20.71
CA SER A 274 11.41 11.92 20.48
C SER A 274 11.49 12.46 19.05
N ILE A 275 12.50 12.05 18.28
CA ILE A 275 12.82 12.64 16.97
C ILE A 275 11.86 12.11 15.90
N PRO A 276 11.27 13.00 15.07
CA PRO A 276 10.41 12.58 13.96
C PRO A 276 11.15 11.67 12.97
N LEU A 277 10.63 10.46 12.78
CA LEU A 277 11.11 9.47 11.83
C LEU A 277 10.07 9.25 10.72
N ILE A 278 10.47 9.50 9.48
CA ILE A 278 9.73 9.15 8.27
C ILE A 278 10.48 7.97 7.63
N TRP A 279 9.80 6.84 7.44
CA TRP A 279 10.39 5.65 6.81
C TRP A 279 9.72 5.40 5.46
N ILE A 280 10.49 5.49 4.38
CA ILE A 280 10.04 5.23 3.01
C ILE A 280 10.26 3.74 2.73
N ILE A 281 9.18 3.06 2.31
CA ILE A 281 9.19 1.64 1.94
C ILE A 281 8.63 1.53 0.53
N GLN A 282 9.44 0.99 -0.38
CA GLN A 282 9.16 0.90 -1.81
C GLN A 282 9.16 -0.56 -2.29
N GLU A 283 9.56 -1.49 -1.42
CA GLU A 283 9.71 -2.91 -1.68
C GLU A 283 8.48 -3.70 -1.24
N ASP A 284 8.09 -4.71 -2.01
CA ASP A 284 7.00 -5.64 -1.66
C ASP A 284 7.48 -6.86 -0.86
N LEU A 285 8.81 -7.11 -0.82
CA LEU A 285 9.41 -8.34 -0.30
C LEU A 285 8.94 -8.72 1.12
N LEU A 286 9.14 -7.85 2.12
CA LEU A 286 8.70 -8.14 3.49
C LEU A 286 7.18 -8.32 3.54
N GLY A 287 6.45 -7.49 2.80
CA GLY A 287 5.02 -7.61 2.60
C GLY A 287 4.57 -9.02 2.19
N ASN A 288 5.18 -9.57 1.13
CA ASN A 288 4.93 -10.94 0.66
C ASN A 288 5.34 -12.00 1.70
N ARG A 289 6.41 -11.74 2.47
CA ARG A 289 6.89 -12.64 3.54
C ARG A 289 5.98 -12.65 4.78
N LEU A 290 5.36 -11.53 5.16
CA LEU A 290 4.46 -11.43 6.32
C LEU A 290 3.33 -12.46 6.27
N GLN A 291 2.73 -12.67 5.10
CA GLN A 291 1.69 -13.69 4.91
C GLN A 291 2.20 -15.12 5.09
N VAL A 292 3.47 -15.38 4.76
CA VAL A 292 4.12 -16.66 5.05
C VAL A 292 4.35 -16.81 6.55
N TYR A 293 4.73 -15.74 7.24
CA TYR A 293 4.90 -15.75 8.70
C TYR A 293 3.60 -16.05 9.43
N GLU A 294 2.49 -15.40 9.03
CA GLU A 294 1.18 -15.67 9.63
C GLU A 294 0.72 -17.11 9.40
N ARG A 295 0.82 -17.62 8.16
CA ARG A 295 0.48 -19.02 7.84
C ARG A 295 1.36 -20.04 8.57
N LYS A 296 2.65 -19.75 8.77
CA LYS A 296 3.57 -20.59 9.57
C LYS A 296 3.46 -20.37 11.08
N GLY A 297 2.65 -19.42 11.55
CA GLY A 297 2.54 -19.08 12.97
C GLY A 297 3.78 -18.39 13.56
N TRP A 298 4.67 -17.81 12.73
CA TRP A 298 5.91 -17.12 13.11
C TRP A 298 5.64 -15.73 13.74
N LYS A 299 4.84 -15.70 14.81
CA LYS A 299 4.36 -14.49 15.48
C LYS A 299 5.49 -13.61 16.03
N HIS A 300 6.65 -14.17 16.36
CA HIS A 300 7.79 -13.43 16.88
C HIS A 300 8.39 -12.47 15.82
N LEU A 301 8.54 -12.91 14.56
CA LEU A 301 8.98 -12.06 13.45
C LEU A 301 7.98 -10.93 13.19
N VAL A 302 6.68 -11.25 13.12
CA VAL A 302 5.61 -10.24 12.95
C VAL A 302 5.62 -9.22 14.09
N SER A 303 5.81 -9.67 15.34
CA SER A 303 5.89 -8.79 16.51
C SER A 303 7.12 -7.86 16.47
N HIS A 304 8.29 -8.39 16.06
CA HIS A 304 9.51 -7.60 15.91
C HIS A 304 9.33 -6.52 14.84
N TRP A 305 8.91 -6.90 13.63
CA TRP A 305 8.64 -5.96 12.55
C TRP A 305 7.59 -4.91 12.93
N ARG A 306 6.50 -5.31 13.59
CA ARG A 306 5.47 -4.38 14.10
C ARG A 306 6.05 -3.38 15.10
N THR A 307 6.99 -3.81 15.94
CA THR A 307 7.68 -2.93 16.91
C THR A 307 8.58 -1.92 16.19
N THR A 308 9.33 -2.34 15.18
CA THR A 308 10.14 -1.44 14.32
C THR A 308 9.26 -0.44 13.56
N PHE A 309 8.20 -0.91 12.89
CA PHE A 309 7.27 -0.05 12.14
C PHE A 309 6.57 0.96 13.04
N LYS A 310 6.22 0.59 14.28
CA LYS A 310 5.61 1.48 15.28
C LYS A 310 6.54 2.62 15.74
N ARG A 311 7.87 2.51 15.59
CA ARG A 311 8.80 3.61 15.89
C ARG A 311 8.68 4.74 14.87
N ALA A 312 8.39 4.46 13.60
CA ALA A 312 8.23 5.49 12.60
C ALA A 312 7.02 6.37 12.91
N ASN A 313 7.19 7.68 12.91
CA ASN A 313 6.09 8.63 13.04
C ASN A 313 5.15 8.51 11.81
N VAL A 314 5.75 8.27 10.63
CA VAL A 314 5.05 7.95 9.39
C VAL A 314 5.84 6.89 8.61
N VAL A 315 5.14 5.87 8.11
CA VAL A 315 5.64 4.95 7.08
C VAL A 315 5.02 5.36 5.75
N VAL A 316 5.86 5.68 4.76
CA VAL A 316 5.46 6.22 3.46
C VAL A 316 5.61 5.17 2.38
N PHE A 317 4.55 4.95 1.63
CA PHE A 317 4.53 4.09 0.45
C PHE A 317 4.34 4.90 -0.84
N PRO A 318 4.95 4.49 -1.97
CA PRO A 318 4.85 5.17 -3.27
C PRO A 318 3.51 4.94 -3.99
N ASP A 319 2.72 3.96 -3.55
CA ASP A 319 1.43 3.58 -4.12
C ASP A 319 0.43 3.07 -3.06
N PHE A 320 -0.80 2.81 -3.49
CA PHE A 320 -1.91 2.41 -2.62
C PHE A 320 -2.04 0.89 -2.38
N THR A 321 -1.24 0.06 -3.06
CA THR A 321 -1.23 -1.40 -2.90
C THR A 321 -0.31 -1.86 -1.78
N LEU A 322 0.89 -1.27 -1.65
CA LEU A 322 1.85 -1.63 -0.61
C LEU A 322 1.27 -1.49 0.82
N PRO A 323 0.53 -0.43 1.20
CA PRO A 323 -0.13 -0.36 2.51
C PRO A 323 -1.05 -1.55 2.82
N MET A 324 -1.69 -2.13 1.79
CA MET A 324 -2.56 -3.32 1.93
C MET A 324 -1.72 -4.57 2.22
N LEU A 325 -0.59 -4.72 1.52
CA LEU A 325 0.36 -5.82 1.69
C LEU A 325 1.04 -5.78 3.07
N TYR A 326 1.35 -4.58 3.58
CA TYR A 326 1.96 -4.37 4.89
C TYR A 326 0.96 -4.24 6.05
N SER A 327 -0.36 -4.39 5.79
CA SER A 327 -1.44 -4.09 6.75
C SER A 327 -1.34 -4.80 8.11
N VAL A 328 -0.73 -5.99 8.16
CA VAL A 328 -0.43 -6.75 9.40
C VAL A 328 0.46 -5.94 10.38
N LEU A 329 1.24 -4.99 9.88
CA LEU A 329 2.14 -4.12 10.65
C LEU A 329 1.56 -2.73 10.93
N ASP A 330 0.38 -2.38 10.40
CA ASP A 330 -0.17 -1.03 10.55
C ASP A 330 -0.43 -0.68 12.02
N SER A 331 0.08 0.47 12.44
CA SER A 331 -0.13 1.05 13.77
C SER A 331 -0.91 2.38 13.73
N GLY A 332 -1.54 2.67 12.58
CA GLY A 332 -2.18 3.94 12.27
C GLY A 332 -1.20 5.02 11.79
N ASN A 333 -0.01 4.61 11.33
CA ASN A 333 1.08 5.49 10.87
C ASN A 333 1.41 5.34 9.37
N PHE A 334 0.64 4.53 8.63
CA PHE A 334 0.81 4.39 7.18
C PHE A 334 0.30 5.62 6.42
N PHE A 335 1.05 6.04 5.41
CA PHE A 335 0.76 7.16 4.54
C PHE A 335 1.20 6.83 3.11
N VAL A 336 0.54 7.42 2.12
CA VAL A 336 0.87 7.23 0.70
C VAL A 336 1.24 8.57 0.09
N VAL A 337 2.43 8.65 -0.49
CA VAL A 337 2.83 9.75 -1.38
C VAL A 337 2.86 9.15 -2.79
N PRO A 338 1.81 9.35 -3.60
CA PRO A 338 1.71 8.68 -4.89
C PRO A 338 2.78 9.20 -5.86
N GLY A 339 3.52 8.28 -6.47
CA GLY A 339 4.38 8.57 -7.61
C GLY A 339 5.79 8.00 -7.49
N SER A 340 6.14 7.15 -8.46
CA SER A 340 7.47 6.56 -8.61
C SER A 340 7.87 6.55 -10.09
N PRO A 341 9.17 6.71 -10.43
CA PRO A 341 9.65 6.56 -11.79
C PRO A 341 9.87 5.09 -12.20
N VAL A 342 9.58 4.11 -11.33
CA VAL A 342 9.91 2.68 -11.55
C VAL A 342 9.34 2.10 -12.85
N ASP A 343 8.12 2.46 -13.23
CA ASP A 343 7.50 1.98 -14.47
C ASP A 343 8.11 2.61 -15.72
N VAL A 344 8.46 3.90 -15.66
CA VAL A 344 9.18 4.60 -16.74
C VAL A 344 10.57 4.01 -16.91
N TRP A 345 11.28 3.78 -15.80
CA TRP A 345 12.60 3.17 -15.77
C TRP A 345 12.57 1.77 -16.39
N ALA A 346 11.66 0.91 -15.91
CA ALA A 346 11.52 -0.45 -16.42
C ALA A 346 11.23 -0.49 -17.93
N ALA A 347 10.39 0.42 -18.45
CA ALA A 347 10.07 0.47 -19.87
C ALA A 347 11.22 1.05 -20.74
N GLU A 348 11.89 2.12 -20.31
CA GLU A 348 13.04 2.69 -21.05
C GLU A 348 14.23 1.72 -21.07
N SER A 349 14.59 1.09 -19.94
CA SER A 349 15.66 0.07 -19.89
C SER A 349 15.33 -1.14 -20.77
N TYR A 350 14.08 -1.60 -20.75
CA TYR A 350 13.66 -2.74 -21.57
C TYR A 350 13.70 -2.44 -23.08
N SER A 351 13.33 -1.21 -23.47
CA SER A 351 13.36 -0.76 -24.88
C SER A 351 14.76 -0.64 -25.47
N LYS A 352 15.80 -0.50 -24.64
CA LYS A 352 17.20 -0.46 -25.11
C LYS A 352 17.71 -1.83 -25.54
N THR A 353 17.23 -2.90 -24.90
CA THR A 353 17.75 -4.27 -25.04
C THR A 353 16.86 -5.17 -25.90
N HIS A 354 15.57 -4.86 -26.01
CA HIS A 354 14.59 -5.69 -26.72
C HIS A 354 13.95 -4.95 -27.91
N ALA A 355 13.82 -5.66 -29.04
CA ALA A 355 13.16 -5.16 -30.23
C ALA A 355 11.76 -5.78 -30.40
N LYS A 356 10.76 -4.95 -30.71
CA LYS A 356 9.36 -5.37 -30.96
C LYS A 356 9.23 -6.53 -31.97
N HIS A 357 10.01 -6.47 -33.06
CA HIS A 357 10.08 -7.53 -34.08
C HIS A 357 10.46 -8.89 -33.50
N GLN A 358 11.52 -8.95 -32.68
CA GLN A 358 11.99 -10.20 -32.11
C GLN A 358 10.95 -10.79 -31.16
N LEU A 359 10.39 -9.96 -30.28
CA LEU A 359 9.33 -10.35 -29.36
C LEU A 359 8.08 -10.90 -30.07
N ARG A 360 7.72 -10.35 -31.24
CA ARG A 360 6.64 -10.88 -32.08
C ARG A 360 6.96 -12.27 -32.61
N LEU A 361 8.15 -12.47 -33.19
CA LEU A 361 8.60 -13.77 -33.67
C LEU A 361 8.62 -14.82 -32.56
N ASP A 362 9.23 -14.49 -31.41
CA ASP A 362 9.37 -15.38 -30.26
C ASP A 362 8.00 -15.82 -29.68
N ASN A 363 6.97 -14.98 -29.83
CA ASN A 363 5.61 -15.26 -29.40
C ASN A 363 4.69 -15.75 -30.54
N GLY A 364 5.20 -16.01 -31.74
CA GLY A 364 4.40 -16.49 -32.87
C GLY A 364 3.33 -15.48 -33.33
N TYR A 365 3.72 -14.23 -33.49
CA TYR A 365 2.96 -13.17 -34.15
C TYR A 365 3.65 -12.75 -35.46
N SER A 366 2.85 -12.39 -36.47
CA SER A 366 3.38 -11.74 -37.68
C SER A 366 3.83 -10.30 -37.36
N ASN A 367 4.69 -9.73 -38.20
CA ASN A 367 4.97 -8.29 -38.15
C ASN A 367 3.73 -7.47 -38.51
N ASP A 368 2.90 -7.99 -39.40
CA ASP A 368 1.70 -7.34 -39.91
C ASP A 368 0.43 -7.66 -39.09
N ASP A 369 0.56 -8.46 -38.02
CA ASP A 369 -0.53 -8.65 -37.05
C ASP A 369 -0.77 -7.35 -36.25
N MET A 370 -2.05 -6.97 -36.12
CA MET A 370 -2.47 -5.84 -35.28
C MET A 370 -2.74 -6.35 -33.85
N VAL A 371 -1.82 -6.06 -32.93
CA VAL A 371 -1.83 -6.59 -31.56
C VAL A 371 -2.46 -5.57 -30.61
N VAL A 372 -3.71 -5.83 -30.21
CA VAL A 372 -4.46 -5.02 -29.26
C VAL A 372 -4.36 -5.63 -27.86
N LEU A 373 -3.68 -4.95 -26.95
CA LEU A 373 -3.49 -5.39 -25.57
C LEU A 373 -4.57 -4.81 -24.65
N VAL A 374 -5.20 -5.65 -23.84
CA VAL A 374 -6.21 -5.28 -22.85
C VAL A 374 -5.63 -5.46 -21.45
N VAL A 375 -5.69 -4.41 -20.63
CA VAL A 375 -5.18 -4.38 -19.24
C VAL A 375 -6.24 -3.89 -18.25
N GLY A 376 -6.32 -4.54 -17.09
CA GLY A 376 -7.29 -4.24 -16.03
C GLY A 376 -6.78 -3.28 -14.94
N SER A 377 -7.54 -3.19 -13.83
CA SER A 377 -7.12 -2.47 -12.62
C SER A 377 -5.97 -3.19 -11.91
N PHE A 378 -5.02 -2.41 -11.40
CA PHE A 378 -3.82 -2.93 -10.75
C PHE A 378 -4.07 -3.56 -9.37
N PHE A 379 -5.19 -3.19 -8.72
CA PHE A 379 -5.62 -3.85 -7.48
C PHE A 379 -6.04 -5.31 -7.70
N PHE A 380 -6.44 -5.72 -8.91
CA PHE A 380 -6.97 -7.06 -9.21
C PHE A 380 -6.14 -7.82 -10.23
N TYR A 381 -4.90 -7.38 -10.45
CA TYR A 381 -3.97 -7.93 -11.44
C TYR A 381 -3.72 -9.43 -11.32
N ASP A 382 -3.75 -10.04 -10.13
CA ASP A 382 -3.50 -11.48 -9.95
C ASP A 382 -4.71 -12.40 -10.22
N GLN A 383 -5.84 -11.85 -10.66
CA GLN A 383 -7.04 -12.62 -10.94
C GLN A 383 -7.65 -12.23 -12.27
N MET A 384 -8.16 -13.21 -13.02
CA MET A 384 -9.13 -12.96 -14.07
C MET A 384 -10.43 -12.43 -13.43
N SER A 385 -10.46 -11.11 -13.23
CA SER A 385 -11.56 -10.39 -12.60
C SER A 385 -12.84 -10.48 -13.45
N TRP A 386 -14.01 -10.42 -12.81
CA TRP A 386 -15.29 -10.33 -13.52
C TRP A 386 -15.45 -9.00 -14.28
N ASP A 387 -14.60 -8.00 -14.02
CA ASP A 387 -14.54 -6.78 -14.83
C ASP A 387 -14.12 -7.12 -16.27
N HIS A 388 -13.25 -8.12 -16.50
CA HIS A 388 -12.94 -8.61 -17.85
C HIS A 388 -14.15 -9.22 -18.58
N ALA A 389 -15.17 -9.71 -17.86
CA ALA A 389 -16.42 -10.14 -18.50
C ALA A 389 -17.30 -8.96 -18.93
N LEU A 390 -17.20 -7.82 -18.24
CA LEU A 390 -17.84 -6.55 -18.62
C LEU A 390 -17.05 -5.84 -19.74
N GLU A 391 -15.72 -6.03 -19.78
CA GLU A 391 -14.89 -5.69 -20.93
C GLU A 391 -15.33 -6.47 -22.17
N MET A 392 -15.64 -7.77 -22.08
CA MET A 392 -16.08 -8.57 -23.23
C MET A 392 -17.41 -8.12 -23.85
N ASP A 393 -18.32 -7.49 -23.11
CA ASP A 393 -19.53 -6.86 -23.69
C ASP A 393 -19.18 -5.54 -24.41
N THR A 394 -18.27 -4.75 -23.84
CA THR A 394 -17.82 -3.48 -24.44
C THR A 394 -16.94 -3.72 -25.68
N LEU A 395 -16.04 -4.70 -25.60
CA LEU A 395 -15.15 -5.17 -26.66
C LEU A 395 -15.88 -6.11 -27.65
N GLY A 396 -17.02 -6.67 -27.30
CA GLY A 396 -17.74 -7.67 -28.10
C GLY A 396 -17.95 -7.25 -29.56
N PRO A 397 -18.48 -6.05 -29.85
CA PRO A 397 -18.61 -5.54 -31.22
C PRO A 397 -17.26 -5.33 -31.94
N LEU A 398 -16.20 -5.05 -31.19
CA LEU A 398 -14.85 -4.79 -31.70
C LEU A 398 -14.14 -6.10 -32.06
N LEU A 399 -14.23 -7.10 -31.17
CA LEU A 399 -13.86 -8.49 -31.42
C LEU A 399 -14.65 -9.06 -32.60
N ALA A 400 -15.97 -8.88 -32.62
CA ALA A 400 -16.82 -9.36 -33.71
C ALA A 400 -16.45 -8.72 -35.06
N LYS A 401 -16.13 -7.41 -35.10
CA LYS A 401 -15.71 -6.75 -36.33
C LYS A 401 -14.32 -7.20 -36.82
N HIS A 402 -13.34 -7.28 -35.93
CA HIS A 402 -11.93 -7.42 -36.33
C HIS A 402 -11.35 -8.84 -36.18
N ALA A 403 -11.94 -9.72 -35.37
CA ALA A 403 -11.46 -11.09 -35.09
C ALA A 403 -12.33 -12.22 -35.67
N THR A 404 -13.28 -11.90 -36.56
CA THR A 404 -14.09 -12.89 -37.31
C THR A 404 -13.81 -12.92 -38.82
N ILE A 405 -13.13 -11.90 -39.36
CA ILE A 405 -12.85 -11.77 -40.80
C ILE A 405 -11.68 -12.69 -41.18
N ASN A 406 -11.88 -13.50 -42.23
CA ASN A 406 -11.00 -14.62 -42.60
C ASN A 406 -10.03 -14.29 -43.76
N ASP A 407 -10.00 -13.03 -44.22
CA ASP A 407 -9.46 -12.64 -45.52
C ASP A 407 -8.30 -11.61 -45.42
N ALA A 408 -7.14 -11.99 -44.85
CA ALA A 408 -5.85 -11.31 -45.06
C ALA A 408 -4.65 -12.08 -44.46
N GLU A 409 -3.43 -11.75 -44.94
CA GLU A 409 -2.14 -12.08 -44.28
C GLU A 409 -1.92 -11.26 -42.99
N GLU A 410 -2.75 -10.24 -42.76
CA GLU A 410 -2.71 -9.31 -41.62
C GLU A 410 -3.91 -9.60 -40.71
N SER A 411 -3.70 -9.88 -39.41
CA SER A 411 -4.80 -10.30 -38.54
C SER A 411 -4.80 -9.62 -37.17
N PHE A 412 -6.00 -9.33 -36.65
CA PHE A 412 -6.14 -8.75 -35.31
C PHE A 412 -5.97 -9.80 -34.23
N LYS A 413 -5.11 -9.48 -33.26
CA LYS A 413 -4.83 -10.30 -32.09
C LYS A 413 -5.15 -9.52 -30.82
N PHE A 414 -6.14 -10.01 -30.07
CA PHE A 414 -6.52 -9.46 -28.77
C PHE A 414 -5.79 -10.21 -27.66
N VAL A 415 -4.99 -9.48 -26.90
CA VAL A 415 -4.13 -10.03 -25.87
C VAL A 415 -4.61 -9.53 -24.51
N PHE A 416 -5.01 -10.43 -23.62
CA PHE A 416 -5.42 -10.09 -22.26
C PHE A 416 -4.26 -10.33 -21.30
N LEU A 417 -3.84 -9.26 -20.61
CA LEU A 417 -2.74 -9.28 -19.64
C LEU A 417 -3.32 -9.11 -18.23
N CYS A 418 -3.58 -10.26 -17.58
CA CYS A 418 -4.26 -10.37 -16.30
C CYS A 418 -4.01 -11.74 -15.66
N GLY A 419 -4.12 -11.86 -14.36
CA GLY A 419 -3.88 -13.12 -13.64
C GLY A 419 -2.42 -13.55 -13.64
N ASN A 420 -2.21 -14.79 -13.19
CA ASN A 420 -0.98 -15.53 -13.43
C ASN A 420 -1.15 -16.43 -14.66
N SER A 421 -0.04 -16.96 -15.17
CA SER A 421 0.01 -17.85 -16.34
C SER A 421 -0.49 -19.26 -16.00
N THR A 422 -1.80 -19.39 -15.72
CA THR A 422 -2.45 -20.69 -15.47
C THR A 422 -3.29 -21.13 -16.66
N ASP A 423 -3.17 -22.40 -17.04
CA ASP A 423 -3.91 -22.98 -18.17
C ASP A 423 -5.43 -22.77 -18.05
N ALA A 424 -5.95 -22.71 -16.82
CA ALA A 424 -7.37 -22.50 -16.54
C ALA A 424 -7.90 -21.13 -17.00
N ASP A 425 -7.12 -20.06 -16.81
CA ASP A 425 -7.51 -18.70 -17.23
C ASP A 425 -7.44 -18.57 -18.77
N ALA A 426 -6.38 -19.14 -19.37
CA ALA A 426 -6.23 -19.21 -20.82
C ALA A 426 -7.36 -20.02 -21.49
N ASP A 427 -7.76 -21.15 -20.90
CA ASP A 427 -8.85 -21.98 -21.42
C ASP A 427 -10.24 -21.36 -21.22
N ALA A 428 -10.44 -20.58 -20.14
CA ALA A 428 -11.66 -19.79 -19.95
C ALA A 428 -11.82 -18.75 -21.08
N LEU A 429 -10.75 -18.02 -21.43
CA LEU A 429 -10.76 -17.07 -22.54
C LEU A 429 -10.98 -17.75 -23.90
N LYS A 430 -10.36 -18.91 -24.16
CA LYS A 430 -10.63 -19.72 -25.38
C LYS A 430 -12.09 -20.18 -25.46
N GLN A 431 -12.72 -20.53 -24.33
CA GLN A 431 -14.14 -20.90 -24.29
C GLN A 431 -15.06 -19.70 -24.56
N VAL A 432 -14.72 -18.50 -24.08
CA VAL A 432 -15.47 -17.27 -24.41
C VAL A 432 -15.30 -16.94 -25.89
N ALA A 433 -14.08 -16.97 -26.42
CA ALA A 433 -13.79 -16.70 -27.82
C ALA A 433 -14.51 -17.66 -28.79
N SER A 434 -14.53 -18.96 -28.49
CA SER A 434 -15.24 -19.95 -29.31
C SER A 434 -16.76 -19.81 -29.25
N ARG A 435 -17.34 -19.42 -28.10
CA ARG A 435 -18.78 -19.08 -27.99
C ARG A 435 -19.15 -17.82 -28.78
N LEU A 436 -18.22 -16.87 -28.91
CA LEU A 436 -18.38 -15.66 -29.71
C LEU A 436 -18.06 -15.87 -31.20
N GLY A 437 -17.69 -17.09 -31.62
CA GLY A 437 -17.38 -17.41 -33.02
C GLY A 437 -16.08 -16.76 -33.54
N LEU A 438 -15.17 -16.35 -32.66
CA LEU A 438 -13.91 -15.72 -33.03
C LEU A 438 -12.92 -16.75 -33.61
N LEU A 439 -12.05 -16.30 -34.51
CA LEU A 439 -11.06 -17.16 -35.15
C LEU A 439 -10.06 -17.74 -34.14
N HIS A 440 -9.64 -18.98 -34.35
CA HIS A 440 -8.73 -19.66 -33.43
C HIS A 440 -7.38 -18.92 -33.32
N GLY A 441 -6.99 -18.55 -32.09
CA GLY A 441 -5.76 -17.78 -31.83
C GLY A 441 -5.88 -16.26 -32.07
N SER A 442 -7.09 -15.74 -32.34
CA SER A 442 -7.36 -14.29 -32.35
C SER A 442 -7.41 -13.68 -30.95
N VAL A 443 -7.69 -14.47 -29.92
CA VAL A 443 -7.63 -14.08 -28.50
C VAL A 443 -6.53 -14.89 -27.82
N ARG A 444 -5.64 -14.22 -27.07
CA ARG A 444 -4.60 -14.83 -26.25
C ARG A 444 -4.56 -14.23 -24.84
N HIS A 445 -3.91 -14.94 -23.93
CA HIS A 445 -3.79 -14.61 -22.51
C HIS A 445 -2.30 -14.65 -22.11
N TYR A 446 -1.88 -13.69 -21.28
CA TYR A 446 -0.58 -13.69 -20.63
C TYR A 446 -0.75 -13.33 -19.14
N GLY A 447 -0.03 -14.05 -18.28
CA GLY A 447 0.04 -13.75 -16.86
C GLY A 447 1.09 -12.69 -16.52
N LEU A 448 0.94 -12.07 -15.35
CA LEU A 448 1.86 -11.05 -14.82
C LEU A 448 3.07 -11.61 -14.09
N ASP A 449 3.10 -12.92 -13.88
CA ASP A 449 4.24 -13.74 -13.49
C ASP A 449 5.24 -13.98 -14.63
N GLY A 450 4.87 -13.65 -15.88
CA GLY A 450 5.73 -13.73 -17.06
C GLY A 450 6.39 -12.41 -17.47
N ASN A 451 6.89 -12.35 -18.72
CA ASN A 451 7.53 -11.16 -19.29
C ASN A 451 6.51 -10.05 -19.66
N VAL A 452 6.00 -9.35 -18.64
CA VAL A 452 5.05 -8.23 -18.76
C VAL A 452 5.52 -7.13 -19.73
N ASN A 453 6.80 -6.77 -19.67
CA ASN A 453 7.35 -5.70 -20.51
C ASN A 453 7.45 -6.12 -21.98
N GLY A 454 7.77 -7.38 -22.27
CA GLY A 454 7.74 -7.94 -23.61
C GLY A 454 6.33 -7.97 -24.21
N VAL A 455 5.33 -8.37 -23.41
CA VAL A 455 3.91 -8.38 -23.83
C VAL A 455 3.40 -6.97 -24.13
N LEU A 456 3.83 -5.97 -23.36
CA LEU A 456 3.56 -4.56 -23.66
C LEU A 456 4.26 -4.12 -24.96
N LEU A 457 5.57 -4.32 -25.08
CA LEU A 457 6.38 -3.82 -26.20
C LEU A 457 6.00 -4.44 -27.56
N MET A 458 5.42 -5.65 -27.59
CA MET A 458 4.96 -6.26 -28.84
C MET A 458 3.61 -5.71 -29.35
N ALA A 459 2.85 -4.97 -28.54
CA ALA A 459 1.53 -4.44 -28.87
C ALA A 459 1.55 -3.24 -29.82
N ASP A 460 0.38 -2.90 -30.40
CA ASP A 460 0.13 -1.72 -31.23
C ASP A 460 -0.82 -0.71 -30.59
N ILE A 461 -1.81 -1.20 -29.83
CA ILE A 461 -2.80 -0.38 -29.11
C ILE A 461 -2.99 -0.98 -27.72
N VAL A 462 -3.09 -0.15 -26.68
CA VAL A 462 -3.40 -0.60 -25.32
C VAL A 462 -4.77 -0.07 -24.90
N VAL A 463 -5.66 -0.97 -24.49
CA VAL A 463 -6.99 -0.65 -23.95
C VAL A 463 -6.97 -0.88 -22.44
N TYR A 464 -7.27 0.16 -21.67
CA TYR A 464 -7.58 0.00 -20.25
C TYR A 464 -9.04 -0.42 -20.11
N GLY A 465 -9.28 -1.62 -19.60
CA GLY A 465 -10.61 -2.22 -19.55
C GLY A 465 -11.42 -1.94 -18.28
N SER A 466 -10.76 -1.56 -17.18
CA SER A 466 -11.44 -1.38 -15.89
C SER A 466 -12.16 -0.04 -15.77
N TYR A 467 -13.38 -0.07 -15.24
CA TYR A 467 -14.18 1.12 -14.96
C TYR A 467 -14.06 1.65 -13.52
N GLN A 468 -13.21 1.02 -12.69
CA GLN A 468 -13.01 1.39 -11.29
C GLN A 468 -12.33 2.78 -11.19
N ASP A 469 -12.72 3.57 -10.19
CA ASP A 469 -12.10 4.87 -9.91
C ASP A 469 -10.97 4.67 -8.90
N ASP A 470 -9.86 4.12 -9.40
CA ASP A 470 -8.66 3.83 -8.63
C ASP A 470 -7.95 5.13 -8.19
N GLN A 471 -7.42 5.16 -6.96
CA GLN A 471 -6.74 6.37 -6.44
C GLN A 471 -5.37 6.65 -7.09
N GLY A 472 -4.74 5.63 -7.66
CA GLY A 472 -3.42 5.73 -8.31
C GLY A 472 -3.56 5.55 -9.81
N PHE A 473 -2.67 6.19 -10.59
CA PHE A 473 -2.65 5.99 -12.04
C PHE A 473 -2.07 4.60 -12.38
N PRO A 474 -2.66 3.83 -13.32
CA PRO A 474 -2.28 2.43 -13.51
C PRO A 474 -0.82 2.23 -13.99
N PRO A 475 0.01 1.43 -13.29
CA PRO A 475 1.42 1.18 -13.64
C PRO A 475 1.64 0.69 -15.07
N LEU A 476 0.87 -0.29 -15.54
CA LEU A 476 1.01 -0.84 -16.90
C LEU A 476 0.69 0.19 -18.00
N ILE A 477 -0.13 1.20 -17.70
CA ILE A 477 -0.41 2.29 -18.63
C ILE A 477 0.76 3.27 -18.71
N VAL A 478 1.44 3.56 -17.58
CA VAL A 478 2.70 4.32 -17.60
C VAL A 478 3.74 3.63 -18.48
N ARG A 479 3.88 2.30 -18.37
CA ARG A 479 4.77 1.51 -19.23
C ARG A 479 4.36 1.56 -20.69
N ALA A 480 3.08 1.33 -21.00
CA ALA A 480 2.54 1.40 -22.36
C ALA A 480 2.80 2.76 -23.03
N MET A 481 2.52 3.85 -22.33
CA MET A 481 2.80 5.20 -22.82
C MET A 481 4.30 5.42 -23.00
N THR A 482 5.14 4.93 -22.08
CA THR A 482 6.60 5.03 -22.18
C THR A 482 7.16 4.26 -23.39
N PHE A 483 6.60 3.10 -23.73
CA PHE A 483 6.90 2.38 -24.98
C PHE A 483 6.42 3.12 -26.25
N GLY A 484 5.65 4.20 -26.12
CA GLY A 484 5.07 4.92 -27.26
C GLY A 484 3.91 4.14 -27.89
N LEU A 485 3.02 3.59 -27.05
CA LEU A 485 1.78 2.96 -27.50
C LEU A 485 0.60 3.93 -27.33
N PRO A 486 -0.33 4.02 -28.30
CA PRO A 486 -1.59 4.74 -28.13
C PRO A 486 -2.46 4.02 -27.09
N VAL A 487 -2.92 4.78 -26.10
CA VAL A 487 -3.77 4.29 -25.00
C VAL A 487 -5.22 4.71 -25.22
N VAL A 488 -6.11 3.74 -25.14
CA VAL A 488 -7.57 3.92 -25.11
C VAL A 488 -8.07 3.60 -23.70
N ALA A 489 -8.70 4.55 -23.03
CA ALA A 489 -9.08 4.43 -21.63
C ALA A 489 -10.52 4.91 -21.39
N PRO A 490 -11.22 4.42 -20.36
CA PRO A 490 -12.54 4.91 -20.04
C PRO A 490 -12.44 6.30 -19.42
N ASP A 491 -13.48 7.09 -19.63
CA ASP A 491 -13.58 8.46 -19.13
C ASP A 491 -13.74 8.49 -17.58
N ILE A 492 -12.62 8.44 -16.84
CA ILE A 492 -12.58 8.42 -15.36
C ILE A 492 -11.68 9.51 -14.75
N PRO A 493 -11.98 9.98 -13.52
CA PRO A 493 -11.23 11.03 -12.84
C PRO A 493 -9.72 10.84 -12.81
N ILE A 494 -9.23 9.63 -12.51
CA ILE A 494 -7.79 9.36 -12.43
C ILE A 494 -7.09 9.50 -13.78
N PHE A 495 -7.74 9.15 -14.91
CA PHE A 495 -7.18 9.39 -16.24
C PHE A 495 -7.26 10.87 -16.63
N ARG A 496 -8.41 11.54 -16.42
CA ARG A 496 -8.57 12.99 -16.68
C ARG A 496 -7.55 13.87 -15.95
N LYS A 497 -7.00 13.39 -14.84
CA LYS A 497 -6.00 14.10 -14.03
C LYS A 497 -4.65 14.26 -14.74
N TYR A 498 -4.26 13.29 -15.57
CA TYR A 498 -2.93 13.24 -16.21
C TYR A 498 -2.98 13.18 -17.75
N VAL A 499 -4.03 12.59 -18.32
CA VAL A 499 -4.19 12.33 -19.75
C VAL A 499 -5.20 13.32 -20.33
N VAL A 500 -4.86 13.94 -21.46
CA VAL A 500 -5.73 14.84 -22.21
C VAL A 500 -6.26 14.08 -23.42
N ASP A 501 -7.59 14.00 -23.55
CA ASP A 501 -8.27 13.29 -24.63
C ASP A 501 -7.85 13.83 -26.01
N GLY A 502 -7.71 12.92 -26.98
CA GLY A 502 -7.22 13.21 -28.33
C GLY A 502 -5.78 13.72 -28.42
N THR A 503 -5.05 13.84 -27.30
CA THR A 503 -3.67 14.35 -27.26
C THR A 503 -2.71 13.33 -26.66
N HIS A 504 -2.95 12.87 -25.44
CA HIS A 504 -2.08 11.91 -24.72
C HIS A 504 -2.62 10.47 -24.74
N GLY A 505 -3.90 10.31 -25.12
CA GLY A 505 -4.66 9.07 -25.21
C GLY A 505 -6.07 9.38 -25.72
N ILE A 506 -6.91 8.36 -25.92
CA ILE A 506 -8.32 8.53 -26.32
C ILE A 506 -9.23 8.03 -25.21
N PHE A 507 -10.24 8.83 -24.85
CA PHE A 507 -11.27 8.43 -23.91
C PHE A 507 -12.50 7.83 -24.57
N PHE A 508 -13.10 6.83 -23.91
CA PHE A 508 -14.40 6.28 -24.28
C PHE A 508 -15.39 6.33 -23.12
N ALA A 509 -16.67 6.52 -23.44
CA ALA A 509 -17.72 6.56 -22.44
C ALA A 509 -17.96 5.17 -21.81
N LYS A 510 -18.05 5.13 -20.48
CA LYS A 510 -18.33 3.89 -19.73
C LYS A 510 -19.57 3.16 -20.25
N HIS A 511 -19.47 1.83 -20.38
CA HIS A 511 -20.57 0.95 -20.78
C HIS A 511 -21.20 1.30 -22.15
N LYS A 512 -20.43 1.92 -23.06
CA LYS A 512 -20.86 2.25 -24.43
C LYS A 512 -19.85 1.74 -25.46
N SER A 513 -20.08 0.53 -25.95
CA SER A 513 -19.26 -0.11 -27.00
C SER A 513 -19.13 0.77 -28.26
N GLU A 514 -20.18 1.50 -28.66
CA GLU A 514 -20.11 2.48 -29.77
C GLU A 514 -19.00 3.54 -29.61
N SER A 515 -18.74 3.97 -28.36
CA SER A 515 -17.69 4.96 -28.07
C SER A 515 -16.30 4.36 -28.27
N LEU A 516 -16.12 3.08 -27.91
CA LEU A 516 -14.87 2.35 -28.11
C LEU A 516 -14.63 2.04 -29.59
N MET A 517 -15.69 1.65 -30.33
CA MET A 517 -15.64 1.49 -31.78
C MET A 517 -15.22 2.78 -32.48
N ARG A 518 -15.76 3.94 -32.05
CA ARG A 518 -15.36 5.25 -32.57
C ARG A 518 -13.90 5.58 -32.28
N ALA A 519 -13.41 5.29 -31.07
CA ALA A 519 -12.00 5.48 -30.73
C ALA A 519 -11.08 4.67 -31.66
N PHE A 520 -11.41 3.40 -31.91
CA PHE A 520 -10.66 2.55 -32.84
C PHE A 520 -10.75 3.03 -34.30
N SER A 521 -11.90 3.55 -34.74
CA SER A 521 -12.04 4.18 -36.07
C SER A 521 -11.23 5.47 -36.26
N LEU A 522 -10.69 6.07 -35.18
CA LEU A 522 -9.73 7.18 -35.27
C LEU A 522 -8.27 6.68 -35.26
N LEU A 523 -8.01 5.60 -34.53
CA LEU A 523 -6.68 5.00 -34.42
C LEU A 523 -6.29 4.14 -35.62
N LEU A 524 -7.27 3.63 -36.37
CA LEU A 524 -7.06 2.75 -37.51
C LEU A 524 -7.38 3.45 -38.84
N LEU A 525 -6.51 3.27 -39.83
CA LEU A 525 -6.69 3.65 -41.23
C LEU A 525 -6.27 2.44 -42.07
N ASP A 526 -7.18 1.92 -42.91
CA ASP A 526 -6.98 0.70 -43.70
C ASP A 526 -6.40 -0.46 -42.86
N GLU A 527 -7.02 -0.68 -41.69
CA GLU A 527 -6.65 -1.68 -40.67
C GLU A 527 -5.24 -1.53 -40.04
N LYS A 528 -4.50 -0.46 -40.37
CA LYS A 528 -3.18 -0.12 -39.80
C LYS A 528 -3.25 1.11 -38.89
N LEU A 529 -2.22 1.32 -38.05
CA LEU A 529 -2.14 2.49 -37.18
C LEU A 529 -2.13 3.80 -37.99
N SER A 530 -3.13 4.66 -37.75
CA SER A 530 -3.25 5.96 -38.38
C SER A 530 -2.13 6.91 -37.91
N LYS A 531 -1.86 7.96 -38.69
CA LYS A 531 -0.91 9.01 -38.27
C LYS A 531 -1.34 9.64 -36.94
N PHE A 532 -2.65 9.83 -36.73
CA PHE A 532 -3.20 10.35 -35.48
C PHE A 532 -2.89 9.44 -34.28
N ALA A 533 -2.92 8.12 -34.46
CA ALA A 533 -2.49 7.17 -33.42
C ALA A 533 -0.99 7.34 -33.07
N GLN A 534 -0.13 7.51 -34.08
CA GLN A 534 1.30 7.74 -33.88
C GLN A 534 1.58 9.08 -33.18
N ASP A 535 0.88 10.15 -33.58
CA ASP A 535 0.99 11.46 -32.97
C ASP A 535 0.59 11.40 -31.48
N ILE A 536 -0.57 10.79 -31.15
CA ILE A 536 -1.01 10.55 -29.76
C ILE A 536 0.03 9.74 -28.97
N ALA A 537 0.50 8.63 -29.53
CA ALA A 537 1.44 7.74 -28.86
C ALA A 537 2.77 8.45 -28.55
N SER A 538 3.25 9.30 -29.46
CA SER A 538 4.44 10.12 -29.25
C SER A 538 4.25 11.16 -28.14
N SER A 539 3.07 11.77 -28.04
CA SER A 539 2.75 12.77 -27.01
C SER A 539 2.52 12.10 -25.64
N GLY A 540 1.87 10.93 -25.61
CA GLY A 540 1.74 10.07 -24.44
C GLY A 540 3.10 9.70 -23.85
N ARG A 541 4.06 9.28 -24.70
CA ARG A 541 5.45 8.99 -24.27
C ARG A 541 6.14 10.19 -23.62
N GLN A 542 5.95 11.40 -24.17
CA GLN A 542 6.55 12.62 -23.62
C GLN A 542 6.05 12.92 -22.20
N ILE A 543 4.73 12.77 -21.95
CA ILE A 543 4.19 13.05 -20.61
C ILE A 543 4.48 11.94 -19.60
N ALA A 544 4.45 10.66 -20.03
CA ALA A 544 4.66 9.50 -19.17
C ALA A 544 5.94 9.59 -18.36
N LYS A 545 7.01 10.10 -18.99
CA LYS A 545 8.34 10.23 -18.38
C LYS A 545 8.36 10.96 -17.03
N ASN A 546 7.47 11.93 -16.80
CA ASN A 546 7.47 12.74 -15.57
C ASN A 546 6.08 13.00 -14.96
N MET A 547 5.01 12.39 -15.47
CA MET A 547 3.63 12.69 -15.07
C MET A 547 3.35 12.59 -13.56
N LEU A 548 4.08 11.74 -12.83
CA LEU A 548 3.94 11.56 -11.38
C LEU A 548 4.94 12.39 -10.53
N ALA A 549 5.91 13.06 -11.15
CA ALA A 549 7.01 13.73 -10.43
C ALA A 549 6.50 14.86 -9.52
N SER A 550 5.63 15.73 -10.05
CA SER A 550 5.12 16.90 -9.32
C SER A 550 4.32 16.51 -8.06
N GLU A 551 3.57 15.42 -8.09
CA GLU A 551 2.76 14.96 -6.96
C GLU A 551 3.61 14.29 -5.89
N CYS A 552 4.59 13.48 -6.29
CA CYS A 552 5.57 12.90 -5.38
C CYS A 552 6.36 14.00 -4.63
N ILE A 553 6.95 14.95 -5.36
CA ILE A 553 7.74 16.07 -4.81
C ILE A 553 6.91 16.90 -3.82
N THR A 554 5.70 17.32 -4.22
CA THR A 554 4.83 18.15 -3.36
C THR A 554 4.26 17.36 -2.18
N GLY A 555 3.95 16.08 -2.35
CA GLY A 555 3.50 15.19 -1.28
C GLY A 555 4.53 15.01 -0.17
N TYR A 556 5.80 14.79 -0.51
CA TYR A 556 6.90 14.75 0.47
C TYR A 556 7.12 16.11 1.17
N ALA A 557 7.06 17.23 0.43
CA ALA A 557 7.20 18.55 1.02
C ALA A 557 6.07 18.87 2.02
N MET A 558 4.81 18.58 1.67
CA MET A 558 3.66 18.73 2.57
C MET A 558 3.74 17.79 3.78
N LEU A 559 4.21 16.55 3.58
CA LEU A 559 4.41 15.60 4.69
C LEU A 559 5.40 16.15 5.72
N LEU A 560 6.51 16.74 5.28
CA LEU A 560 7.51 17.32 6.17
C LEU A 560 6.97 18.55 6.92
N GLU A 561 6.17 19.43 6.28
CA GLU A 561 5.50 20.54 6.99
C GLU A 561 4.58 20.05 8.12
N ASN A 562 3.94 18.89 7.96
CA ASN A 562 2.98 18.34 8.92
C ASN A 562 3.63 17.47 10.02
N VAL A 563 4.77 16.81 9.73
CA VAL A 563 5.45 15.88 10.64
C VAL A 563 6.54 16.57 11.49
N LEU A 564 7.24 17.57 10.94
CA LEU A 564 8.38 18.20 11.61
C LEU A 564 7.97 19.32 12.57
N SER A 565 8.70 19.45 13.67
CA SER A 565 8.62 20.60 14.57
C SER A 565 9.80 21.54 14.35
N PHE A 566 9.53 22.77 13.89
CA PHE A 566 10.57 23.78 13.66
C PHE A 566 10.81 24.64 14.92
N PRO A 567 11.97 24.50 15.59
CA PRO A 567 12.32 25.31 16.75
C PRO A 567 12.54 26.78 16.36
N SER A 568 12.65 27.69 17.34
CA SER A 568 12.73 29.13 17.10
C SER A 568 14.03 29.61 16.45
N ASP A 569 15.11 28.84 16.58
CA ASP A 569 16.41 29.10 15.96
C ASP A 569 16.49 28.65 14.49
N ALA A 570 15.59 27.74 14.07
CA ALA A 570 15.49 27.27 12.70
C ALA A 570 14.62 28.21 11.84
N LEU A 571 15.07 28.45 10.61
CA LEU A 571 14.26 29.03 9.54
C LEU A 571 13.11 28.08 9.19
N LEU A 572 11.97 28.64 8.81
CA LEU A 572 10.90 27.86 8.18
C LEU A 572 11.30 27.57 6.72
N PRO A 573 10.98 26.38 6.19
CA PRO A 573 11.18 26.08 4.77
C PRO A 573 10.34 27.01 3.88
N GLY A 574 10.75 27.19 2.63
CA GLY A 574 9.95 27.87 1.61
C GLY A 574 8.60 27.19 1.39
N PRO A 575 7.56 27.93 0.95
CA PRO A 575 6.24 27.36 0.68
C PRO A 575 6.27 26.38 -0.51
N VAL A 576 5.52 25.28 -0.39
CA VAL A 576 5.42 24.22 -1.41
C VAL A 576 5.01 24.76 -2.79
N SER A 577 4.30 25.89 -2.86
CA SER A 577 3.96 26.59 -4.12
C SER A 577 5.14 27.14 -4.92
N GLN A 578 6.33 27.25 -4.31
CA GLN A 578 7.58 27.59 -5.01
C GLN A 578 8.13 26.41 -5.84
N LEU A 579 7.71 25.17 -5.54
CA LEU A 579 8.12 24.00 -6.30
C LEU A 579 7.47 24.00 -7.69
N GLN A 580 8.19 24.52 -8.67
CA GLN A 580 7.81 24.47 -10.09
C GLN A 580 8.40 23.24 -10.81
N HIS A 581 9.16 22.40 -10.11
CA HIS A 581 9.86 21.27 -10.70
C HIS A 581 8.88 20.09 -10.97
N LYS A 582 8.68 19.75 -12.25
CA LYS A 582 7.75 18.70 -12.71
C LYS A 582 8.45 17.56 -13.46
N VAL A 583 9.73 17.33 -13.15
CA VAL A 583 10.64 16.46 -13.90
C VAL A 583 11.46 15.65 -12.90
N TRP A 584 11.81 14.40 -13.21
CA TRP A 584 12.79 13.66 -12.40
C TRP A 584 14.22 14.03 -12.80
N GLU A 585 15.17 13.92 -11.88
CA GLU A 585 16.59 14.24 -12.12
C GLU A 585 17.33 13.17 -12.96
N TRP A 586 16.77 12.81 -14.11
CA TRP A 586 17.33 11.86 -15.09
C TRP A 586 18.77 12.21 -15.52
N ASN A 587 19.14 13.49 -15.44
CA ASN A 587 20.47 14.03 -15.69
C ASN A 587 21.54 13.56 -14.68
N LEU A 588 21.16 13.26 -13.43
CA LEU A 588 22.11 12.88 -12.38
C LEU A 588 22.55 11.41 -12.43
N ILE A 589 21.79 10.59 -13.17
CA ILE A 589 21.99 9.14 -13.27
C ILE A 589 22.86 8.74 -14.47
N GLY A 590 23.16 9.67 -15.37
CA GLY A 590 23.94 9.39 -16.57
C GLY A 590 23.15 8.63 -17.65
N LYS A 591 23.63 8.69 -18.90
CA LYS A 591 23.00 7.96 -20.02
C LYS A 591 23.46 6.51 -20.13
N GLU A 592 24.73 6.29 -19.78
CA GLU A 592 25.47 5.03 -19.89
C GLU A 592 25.00 3.99 -18.86
N GLU A 593 24.53 4.40 -17.68
CA GLU A 593 24.15 3.43 -16.63
C GLU A 593 22.74 2.86 -16.77
N LEU A 594 21.89 3.45 -17.63
CA LEU A 594 20.72 2.76 -18.18
C LEU A 594 21.11 1.68 -19.21
N GLU A 595 22.39 1.49 -19.51
CA GLU A 595 22.94 0.46 -20.42
C GLU A 595 23.68 -0.63 -19.64
N THR A 596 24.02 -0.38 -18.38
CA THR A 596 24.75 -1.31 -17.49
C THR A 596 23.90 -1.87 -16.34
N ASP A 597 22.57 -1.70 -16.37
CA ASP A 597 21.64 -2.52 -15.57
C ASP A 597 21.50 -3.88 -16.28
N ASP A 598 22.64 -4.56 -16.33
CA ASP A 598 23.00 -5.55 -17.33
C ASP A 598 22.60 -6.97 -16.90
N LEU A 599 22.39 -7.83 -17.89
CA LEU A 599 22.28 -9.29 -17.80
C LEU A 599 20.95 -9.86 -17.27
N ALA A 600 20.15 -10.31 -18.25
CA ALA A 600 19.36 -11.55 -18.26
C ALA A 600 18.95 -12.16 -16.90
N GLY A 601 17.66 -12.04 -16.58
CA GLY A 601 17.01 -12.91 -15.59
C GLY A 601 16.38 -12.14 -14.43
N ILE A 602 15.14 -11.68 -14.63
CA ILE A 602 14.23 -11.38 -13.52
C ILE A 602 14.11 -12.62 -12.60
N ASP A 603 14.21 -13.84 -13.16
CA ASP A 603 14.21 -15.12 -12.42
C ASP A 603 15.53 -15.45 -11.70
N GLU A 604 16.72 -15.09 -12.23
CA GLU A 604 18.01 -15.39 -11.57
C GLU A 604 18.41 -14.31 -10.54
N MET A 605 18.06 -13.05 -10.79
CA MET A 605 18.31 -11.95 -9.85
C MET A 605 17.54 -12.15 -8.55
N ASP A 606 16.33 -12.70 -8.63
CA ASP A 606 15.49 -13.08 -7.49
C ASP A 606 16.25 -14.00 -6.52
N PHE A 607 17.01 -14.99 -6.98
CA PHE A 607 17.72 -15.93 -6.09
C PHE A 607 18.95 -15.33 -5.38
N SER A 608 19.62 -14.33 -5.97
CA SER A 608 20.78 -13.68 -5.35
C SER A 608 20.36 -12.55 -4.41
N VAL A 609 19.36 -11.74 -4.79
CA VAL A 609 18.79 -10.68 -3.94
C VAL A 609 18.01 -11.26 -2.76
N ARG A 610 17.34 -12.41 -2.92
CA ARG A 610 16.77 -13.18 -1.80
C ARG A 610 17.79 -13.67 -0.77
N LYS A 611 19.09 -13.65 -1.07
CA LYS A 611 20.14 -14.02 -0.10
C LYS A 611 20.82 -12.82 0.56
N SER A 612 20.68 -11.61 0.03
CA SER A 612 21.33 -10.41 0.57
C SER A 612 20.41 -9.45 1.33
N SER A 613 19.09 -9.51 1.13
CA SER A 613 18.17 -8.60 1.82
C SER A 613 18.10 -8.82 3.33
N VAL A 614 18.01 -7.72 4.10
CA VAL A 614 17.76 -7.67 5.54
C VAL A 614 16.59 -8.54 6.00
N VAL A 615 15.59 -8.79 5.13
CA VAL A 615 14.42 -9.60 5.49
C VAL A 615 14.85 -11.05 5.72
N TYR A 616 15.63 -11.63 4.81
CA TYR A 616 16.05 -13.02 4.88
C TYR A 616 17.20 -13.25 5.86
N SER A 617 18.14 -12.31 5.97
CA SER A 617 19.19 -12.39 7.00
C SER A 617 18.59 -12.30 8.41
N PHE A 618 17.56 -11.47 8.62
CA PHE A 618 16.84 -11.41 9.89
C PHE A 618 15.96 -12.63 10.18
N GLU A 619 15.34 -13.24 9.16
CA GLU A 619 14.68 -14.54 9.30
C GLU A 619 15.65 -15.63 9.78
N GLN A 620 16.86 -15.66 9.21
CA GLN A 620 17.88 -16.62 9.59
C GLN A 620 18.37 -16.37 11.02
N GLU A 621 18.75 -15.13 11.36
CA GLU A 621 19.19 -14.73 12.71
C GLU A 621 18.18 -15.15 13.79
N MET A 622 16.88 -14.92 13.56
CA MET A 622 15.83 -15.27 14.52
C MET A 622 15.53 -16.77 14.56
N THR A 623 15.79 -17.51 13.47
CA THR A 623 15.68 -18.98 13.46
C THR A 623 16.83 -19.61 14.25
N ASP A 624 18.06 -19.16 14.01
CA ASP A 624 19.26 -19.60 14.74
C ASP A 624 19.15 -19.28 16.25
N TRP A 625 18.53 -18.15 16.60
CA TRP A 625 18.24 -17.79 18.01
C TRP A 625 17.15 -18.67 18.64
N ALA A 626 16.11 -19.04 17.89
CA ALA A 626 15.10 -19.98 18.35
C ALA A 626 15.68 -21.39 18.55
N ASP A 627 16.51 -21.88 17.62
CA ASP A 627 17.10 -23.21 17.69
C ASP A 627 18.16 -23.34 18.79
N SER A 628 18.96 -22.30 19.04
CA SER A 628 19.86 -22.26 20.21
C SER A 628 19.09 -22.24 21.54
N THR A 629 17.96 -21.53 21.62
CA THR A 629 17.08 -21.52 22.80
C THR A 629 16.32 -22.84 23.02
N ASN A 630 16.09 -23.60 21.95
CA ASN A 630 15.52 -24.96 22.03
C ASN A 630 16.59 -26.01 22.35
N ALA A 631 17.83 -25.82 21.90
CA ALA A 631 18.95 -26.71 22.19
C ALA A 631 19.32 -26.70 23.69
N SER A 632 19.30 -25.53 24.36
CA SER A 632 19.51 -25.47 25.82
C SER A 632 18.43 -26.21 26.60
N GLN A 633 17.17 -26.18 26.13
CA GLN A 633 16.04 -26.90 26.75
C GLN A 633 16.09 -28.43 26.59
N THR A 634 16.98 -28.97 25.72
CA THR A 634 17.08 -30.41 25.49
C THR A 634 18.25 -31.05 26.27
N GLY A 635 19.15 -30.23 26.82
CA GLY A 635 20.01 -30.62 27.94
C GLY A 635 19.24 -30.55 29.26
N ALA A 636 19.55 -31.41 30.22
CA ALA A 636 18.92 -31.37 31.54
C ALA A 636 19.47 -30.20 32.38
N GLU A 637 19.10 -28.96 32.05
CA GLU A 637 19.35 -27.82 32.92
C GLU A 637 18.44 -27.89 34.15
N VAL A 638 19.07 -28.27 35.27
CA VAL A 638 18.59 -27.93 36.60
C VAL A 638 18.35 -26.42 36.62
N LEU A 639 17.16 -25.99 37.03
CA LEU A 639 16.84 -24.59 37.27
C LEU A 639 17.78 -24.03 38.37
N VAL A 640 18.93 -23.51 37.96
CA VAL A 640 19.74 -22.63 38.79
C VAL A 640 18.99 -21.30 38.81
N ALA A 641 18.26 -21.06 39.88
CA ALA A 641 17.75 -19.73 40.16
C ALA A 641 18.94 -18.75 40.20
N ASP A 642 18.81 -17.59 39.57
CA ASP A 642 19.79 -16.50 39.69
C ASP A 642 19.88 -16.07 41.16
N VAL A 643 20.84 -16.66 41.88
CA VAL A 643 21.25 -16.26 43.22
C VAL A 643 22.38 -15.24 43.03
N PRO A 644 22.22 -13.97 43.43
CA PRO A 644 23.21 -12.95 43.16
C PRO A 644 24.59 -13.31 43.74
N ASN A 645 25.61 -13.12 42.91
CA ASN A 645 27.01 -13.33 43.24
C ASN A 645 27.43 -12.36 44.36
N LYS A 646 28.46 -12.71 45.12
CA LYS A 646 29.12 -11.82 46.09
C LYS A 646 29.56 -10.49 45.46
N LEU A 647 29.89 -10.49 44.16
CA LEU A 647 30.15 -9.28 43.39
C LEU A 647 28.90 -8.39 43.26
N ASP A 648 27.74 -8.96 42.95
CA ASP A 648 26.48 -8.21 42.82
C ASP A 648 26.05 -7.60 44.17
N TRP A 649 26.24 -8.34 45.27
CA TRP A 649 26.05 -7.85 46.63
C TRP A 649 27.04 -6.75 47.05
N ASN A 650 28.24 -6.72 46.45
CA ASN A 650 29.18 -5.62 46.67
C ASN A 650 28.76 -4.38 45.87
N VAL A 651 28.33 -4.53 44.61
CA VAL A 651 27.84 -3.42 43.78
C VAL A 651 26.60 -2.78 44.40
N LEU A 652 25.63 -3.56 44.88
CA LEU A 652 24.47 -3.03 45.60
C LEU A 652 24.86 -2.26 46.86
N ARG A 653 25.88 -2.73 47.59
CA ARG A 653 26.41 -2.04 48.78
C ARG A 653 27.14 -0.74 48.43
N GLU A 654 27.87 -0.71 47.32
CA GLU A 654 28.52 0.52 46.82
C GLU A 654 27.48 1.56 46.40
N ILE A 655 26.39 1.14 45.76
CA ILE A 655 25.25 2.03 45.42
C ILE A 655 24.55 2.54 46.68
N GLU A 656 24.28 1.67 47.67
CA GLU A 656 23.63 2.06 48.94
C GLU A 656 24.50 3.03 49.74
N ILE A 657 25.82 2.82 49.79
CA ILE A 657 26.79 3.77 50.41
C ILE A 657 26.84 5.09 49.62
N PHE A 658 26.76 5.05 48.29
CA PHE A 658 26.77 6.27 47.47
C PHE A 658 25.50 7.12 47.67
N GLU A 659 24.31 6.50 47.67
CA GLU A 659 23.04 7.18 47.95
C GLU A 659 22.98 7.73 49.40
N GLU A 660 23.57 7.03 50.37
CA GLU A 660 23.65 7.52 51.75
C GLU A 660 24.61 8.71 51.87
N ASN A 661 25.76 8.70 51.17
CA ASN A 661 26.67 9.84 51.09
C ASN A 661 26.01 11.05 50.40
N GLU A 662 25.35 10.86 49.25
CA GLU A 662 24.67 11.94 48.50
C GLU A 662 23.53 12.55 49.33
N ARG A 663 22.83 11.74 50.13
CA ARG A 663 21.85 12.23 51.12
C ARG A 663 22.47 13.02 52.26
N LEU A 664 23.64 12.65 52.76
CA LEU A 664 24.34 13.38 53.81
C LEU A 664 24.87 14.71 53.29
N GLU A 665 25.44 14.75 52.08
CA GLU A 665 25.87 15.99 51.43
C GLU A 665 24.70 16.96 51.17
N MET A 666 23.50 16.46 50.85
CA MET A 666 22.28 17.28 50.74
C MET A 666 21.70 17.76 52.08
N VAL A 667 22.23 17.32 53.23
CA VAL A 667 21.78 17.74 54.57
C VAL A 667 22.75 18.74 55.23
N GLU A 668 23.96 18.92 54.68
CA GLU A 668 24.96 19.90 55.16
C GLU A 668 25.04 21.21 54.33
N VAL A 669 23.98 21.54 53.56
CA VAL A 669 23.85 22.80 52.78
C VAL A 669 22.72 23.70 53.31
#